data_AF-A0AAX0B0Z8-F1
#
_entry.id   AF-A0AAX0B0Z8-F1
#
_cell.length_a   1.000
_cell.length_b   1.000
_cell.length_c   1.000
_cell.angle_alpha   90.00
_cell.angle_beta   90.00
_cell.angle_gamma   90.00
#
_symmetry.space_group_name_H-M   'P 1'
#
loop_
_entity.id
_entity.type
_entity.pdbx_description
1 polymer ?
#
loop_
_entity_poly.entity_id
_entity_poly.type
_entity_poly.pdbx_seq_one_letter_code
_entity_poly.pdbx_strand_id
1 'polypeptide(L)'
;MNKIPTDRINELKVIIANQLSDSISKDILSQFINYKATDLSILKNYKSNSITSSYYIALTYLIKIVGSHSIRELSWKSYCYDINYISDIYNQSITSTIKQATKFMRILTKEYYKFVLSNPPIITLEIIELMENKELLDLKEKVTNRRPKEYSTFVAKNIFTNFPLNSNIKNIYIYKYQSNSIEEKSVDTTIYFKYANTFIRQALINFIKSFPTVEAGQGGKARAAKIHYRQFFYYFSYSLYAFNFETSTANITKNPKEKISTLPECVQDFTFITFNRQYRFYKMLDKKFCLLSKQKIKKKNGEIHLKYDSTLDILKEFYIFLCRHITYNNIEHNPFAGTSISAESLVSPHFRKHYESGYYFIHMSPFEDVPKRNKWAIILRKEDESADSTTTNEITSFDFIEIHSKDFANDLKKFIWNYSKSTSVKTLKRMFYNIKIFLNLKHEYETIHKKVLLLRNNSEFSEDFMLFYRDTIIGEHGKSTNSTTAHMFSHVRIFLKYIQNKYNILQNIFLYLQLRNTVRDKIGGNPISKDDFNLIKKEFIKLKNGNDLDKLYFIIFNLCATTSLRLGSVVNLKRNCVLSVDENKSEGTIKYTSKTMQHKKAERTLTIDKIRLIEQAIELTSELEKNASNEEKKYIFITKIQKFNRGLEQFMVTRFPNKKINKVFTQILENCNIDKDKYTVNHLRHTYKDAIWKEGIKAGISTLVLEYMTDSSFKNDVLNYRARTDASRYAEMFSGVSISEVDIYGNIINDNEVDKLNPVEEGLGACKQIECIKFPSEDKIFRCLKCDSFVTCASRLPLFKRNIINLKQKIENTINEEEQNFYISELKLNTAFYSELLELSEKGVKR
;
A
#
# COMPACT_ATOMS: atom_id res chain seq x y z
N MET A 1 -35.04 26.12 47.76
CA MET A 1 -34.38 25.58 48.96
C MET A 1 -33.03 25.00 48.56
N ASN A 2 -31.94 25.64 48.97
CA ASN A 2 -30.57 25.09 49.02
C ASN A 2 -29.70 26.19 49.61
N LYS A 3 -29.53 26.22 50.94
CA LYS A 3 -28.48 26.96 51.66
C LYS A 3 -27.85 25.97 52.63
N ILE A 4 -26.53 26.04 52.82
CA ILE A 4 -25.90 25.26 53.89
C ILE A 4 -26.42 25.81 55.22
N PRO A 5 -26.90 24.97 56.16
CA PRO A 5 -27.38 25.44 57.46
C PRO A 5 -26.30 26.28 58.18
N THR A 6 -26.70 27.36 58.84
CA THR A 6 -25.79 28.27 59.56
C THR A 6 -24.90 27.53 60.56
N ASP A 7 -25.44 26.50 61.23
CA ASP A 7 -24.70 25.69 62.19
C ASP A 7 -23.53 24.93 61.55
N ARG A 8 -23.70 24.46 60.32
CA ARG A 8 -22.63 23.80 59.54
C ARG A 8 -21.56 24.80 59.07
N ILE A 9 -21.93 26.06 58.83
CA ILE A 9 -20.96 27.12 58.50
C ILE A 9 -20.10 27.45 59.74
N ASN A 10 -20.72 27.51 60.91
CA ASN A 10 -20.00 27.71 62.18
C ASN A 10 -19.06 26.54 62.49
N GLU A 11 -19.47 25.30 62.21
CA GLU A 11 -18.60 24.11 62.30
C GLU A 11 -17.35 24.24 61.43
N LEU A 12 -17.49 24.70 60.17
CA LEU A 12 -16.34 24.94 59.28
C LEU A 12 -15.39 26.01 59.81
N LYS A 13 -15.90 27.08 60.43
CA LYS A 13 -15.06 28.14 61.03
C LYS A 13 -14.23 27.60 62.20
N VAL A 14 -14.80 26.73 63.03
CA VAL A 14 -14.07 26.05 64.10
C VAL A 14 -12.97 25.16 63.52
N ILE A 15 -13.25 24.43 62.43
CA ILE A 15 -12.25 23.60 61.76
C ILE A 15 -11.10 24.45 61.19
N ILE A 16 -11.38 25.60 60.57
CA ILE A 16 -10.37 26.55 60.07
C ILE A 16 -9.48 27.04 61.22
N ALA A 17 -10.09 27.47 62.33
CA ALA A 17 -9.37 27.98 63.49
C ALA A 17 -8.40 26.94 64.09
N ASN A 18 -8.81 25.66 64.08
CA ASN A 18 -8.06 24.54 64.65
C ASN A 18 -6.99 23.95 63.71
N GLN A 19 -7.19 23.99 62.39
CA GLN A 19 -6.31 23.31 61.42
C GLN A 19 -5.21 24.21 60.84
N LEU A 20 -5.44 25.51 60.75
CA LEU A 20 -4.45 26.46 60.23
C LEU A 20 -3.69 27.09 61.39
N SER A 21 -2.39 27.33 61.22
CA SER A 21 -1.58 28.11 62.17
C SER A 21 -1.40 29.56 61.73
N ASP A 22 -1.35 29.82 60.42
CA ASP A 22 -1.15 31.14 59.82
C ASP A 22 -2.41 32.01 59.83
N SER A 23 -2.33 33.21 60.42
CA SER A 23 -3.47 34.13 60.57
C SER A 23 -3.99 34.66 59.24
N ILE A 24 -3.11 34.89 58.27
CA ILE A 24 -3.46 35.37 56.93
C ILE A 24 -4.22 34.29 56.16
N SER A 25 -3.73 33.05 56.20
CA SER A 25 -4.42 31.88 55.61
C SER A 25 -5.79 31.64 56.25
N LYS A 26 -5.93 31.83 57.58
CA LYS A 26 -7.22 31.72 58.28
C LYS A 26 -8.24 32.73 57.79
N ASP A 27 -7.84 34.00 57.70
CA ASP A 27 -8.75 35.07 57.29
C ASP A 27 -9.25 34.86 55.86
N ILE A 28 -8.35 34.58 54.92
CA ILE A 28 -8.68 34.44 53.50
C ILE A 28 -9.49 33.20 53.22
N LEU A 29 -9.16 32.07 53.85
CA LEU A 29 -9.98 30.88 53.72
C LEU A 29 -11.36 31.08 54.35
N SER A 30 -11.47 31.81 55.47
CA SER A 30 -12.75 32.16 56.08
C SER A 30 -13.60 33.04 55.16
N GLN A 31 -13.00 34.04 54.53
CA GLN A 31 -13.66 34.89 53.54
C GLN A 31 -14.14 34.09 52.34
N PHE A 32 -13.31 33.20 51.78
CA PHE A 32 -13.67 32.32 50.68
C PHE A 32 -14.82 31.37 51.03
N ILE A 33 -14.78 30.73 52.21
CA ILE A 33 -15.83 29.82 52.68
C ILE A 33 -17.14 30.57 52.90
N ASN A 34 -17.13 31.77 53.48
CA ASN A 34 -18.34 32.59 53.63
C ASN A 34 -18.95 32.95 52.26
N TYR A 35 -18.10 33.29 51.29
CA TYR A 35 -18.52 33.56 49.91
C TYR A 35 -19.13 32.32 49.23
N LYS A 36 -18.52 31.14 49.36
CA LYS A 36 -19.00 29.89 48.72
C LYS A 36 -20.09 29.14 49.47
N ALA A 37 -20.28 29.41 50.77
CA ALA A 37 -21.41 28.90 51.53
C ALA A 37 -22.71 29.64 51.18
N THR A 38 -22.61 30.88 50.68
CA THR A 38 -23.73 31.72 50.27
C THR A 38 -24.03 31.64 48.77
N ASP A 39 -23.02 31.42 47.92
CA ASP A 39 -23.18 31.18 46.47
C ASP A 39 -23.24 29.67 46.13
N LEU A 40 -24.46 29.15 45.97
CA LEU A 40 -24.72 27.76 45.55
C LEU A 40 -25.08 27.64 44.06
N SER A 41 -24.69 28.61 43.24
CA SER A 41 -24.85 28.55 41.78
C SER A 41 -24.28 27.26 41.16
N ILE A 42 -23.18 26.74 41.73
CA ILE A 42 -22.52 25.48 41.35
C ILE A 42 -23.45 24.26 41.49
N LEU A 43 -24.44 24.31 42.39
CA LEU A 43 -25.37 23.21 42.63
C LEU A 43 -26.56 23.18 41.66
N LYS A 44 -26.83 24.27 40.92
CA LYS A 44 -28.00 24.40 40.02
C LYS A 44 -28.05 23.34 38.91
N ASN A 45 -26.90 22.77 38.56
CA ASN A 45 -26.76 21.77 37.48
C ASN A 45 -26.91 20.30 37.95
N TYR A 46 -27.24 20.05 39.22
CA TYR A 46 -27.27 18.71 39.81
C TYR A 46 -28.63 18.44 40.51
N LYS A 47 -29.29 17.29 40.24
CA LYS A 47 -30.71 17.01 40.60
C LYS A 47 -30.96 16.05 41.80
N SER A 48 -30.11 15.94 42.83
CA SER A 48 -30.30 14.98 43.96
C SER A 48 -30.13 15.54 45.38
N ASN A 49 -30.90 15.02 46.34
CA ASN A 49 -30.81 15.40 47.77
C ASN A 49 -29.44 15.08 48.44
N SER A 50 -28.60 14.22 47.84
CA SER A 50 -27.25 13.88 48.32
C SER A 50 -26.17 14.93 47.98
N ILE A 51 -26.52 15.95 47.19
CA ILE A 51 -25.56 16.96 46.69
C ILE A 51 -25.09 17.88 47.80
N THR A 52 -25.99 18.39 48.63
CA THR A 52 -25.66 19.34 49.70
C THR A 52 -24.69 18.70 50.71
N SER A 53 -24.91 17.43 51.06
CA SER A 53 -23.98 16.67 51.91
C SER A 53 -22.63 16.44 51.23
N SER A 54 -22.60 16.13 49.93
CA SER A 54 -21.35 15.96 49.18
C SER A 54 -20.57 17.28 49.04
N TYR A 55 -21.26 18.41 48.90
CA TYR A 55 -20.68 19.74 48.83
C TYR A 55 -20.13 20.20 50.18
N TYR A 56 -20.85 19.93 51.28
CA TYR A 56 -20.35 20.16 52.63
C TYR A 56 -19.08 19.35 52.92
N ILE A 57 -19.09 18.05 52.60
CA ILE A 57 -17.89 17.20 52.70
C ILE A 57 -16.74 17.80 51.88
N ALA A 58 -17.01 18.30 50.67
CA ALA A 58 -15.98 18.93 49.84
C ALA A 58 -15.39 20.21 50.47
N LEU A 59 -16.19 21.04 51.14
CA LEU A 59 -15.71 22.21 51.89
C LEU A 59 -14.82 21.80 53.08
N THR A 60 -15.21 20.77 53.84
CA THR A 60 -14.38 20.26 54.94
C THR A 60 -13.03 19.72 54.44
N TYR A 61 -13.02 18.99 53.33
CA TYR A 61 -11.78 18.50 52.73
C TYR A 61 -10.95 19.62 52.10
N LEU A 62 -11.58 20.65 51.53
CA LEU A 62 -10.86 21.82 51.04
C LEU A 62 -9.97 22.41 52.16
N ILE A 63 -10.53 22.61 53.37
CA ILE A 63 -9.77 23.15 54.51
C ILE A 63 -8.54 22.29 54.82
N LYS A 64 -8.68 20.95 54.78
CA LYS A 64 -7.55 20.04 54.96
C LYS A 64 -6.51 20.11 53.83
N ILE A 65 -6.97 20.28 52.59
CA ILE A 65 -6.11 20.33 51.40
C ILE A 65 -5.29 21.61 51.41
N VAL A 66 -5.95 22.77 51.44
CA VAL A 66 -5.25 24.06 51.39
C VAL A 66 -4.61 24.42 52.72
N GLY A 67 -5.05 23.83 53.83
CA GLY A 67 -4.40 23.99 55.14
C GLY A 67 -3.13 23.18 55.33
N SER A 68 -2.72 22.39 54.33
CA SER A 68 -1.45 21.65 54.37
C SER A 68 -0.22 22.48 54.02
N HIS A 69 -0.42 23.72 53.55
CA HIS A 69 0.63 24.69 53.22
C HIS A 69 0.18 26.11 53.60
N SER A 70 1.14 27.00 53.82
CA SER A 70 0.86 28.42 54.10
C SER A 70 0.56 29.18 52.81
N ILE A 71 -0.12 30.33 52.91
CA ILE A 71 -0.42 31.16 51.74
C ILE A 71 0.83 31.61 50.97
N ARG A 72 1.99 31.69 51.64
CA ARG A 72 3.28 32.03 51.05
C ARG A 72 3.85 30.91 50.17
N GLU A 73 3.41 29.67 50.39
CA GLU A 73 3.83 28.48 49.65
C GLU A 73 2.93 28.18 48.44
N LEU A 74 1.88 29.00 48.24
CA LEU A 74 1.01 28.90 47.07
C LEU A 74 1.82 29.08 45.80
N SER A 75 1.80 28.03 44.99
CA SER A 75 2.54 27.94 43.75
C SER A 75 1.85 26.96 42.82
N TRP A 76 2.31 26.88 41.57
CA TRP A 76 1.90 25.79 40.67
C TRP A 76 2.16 24.40 41.27
N LYS A 77 3.25 24.26 42.03
CA LYS A 77 3.64 22.99 42.66
C LYS A 77 2.67 22.59 43.76
N SER A 78 2.26 23.52 44.62
CA SER A 78 1.24 23.27 45.65
C SER A 78 -0.10 22.93 45.01
N TYR A 79 -0.50 23.65 43.95
CA TYR A 79 -1.74 23.35 43.21
C TYR A 79 -1.73 21.94 42.61
N CYS A 80 -0.62 21.54 41.98
CA CYS A 80 -0.49 20.18 41.47
C CYS A 80 -0.58 19.13 42.58
N TYR A 81 0.03 19.39 43.74
CA TYR A 81 -0.04 18.49 44.88
C TYR A 81 -1.49 18.32 45.36
N ASP A 82 -2.20 19.42 45.56
CA ASP A 82 -3.60 19.46 46.00
C ASP A 82 -4.51 18.67 45.05
N ILE A 83 -4.39 18.89 43.74
CA ILE A 83 -5.18 18.16 42.74
C ILE A 83 -4.86 16.66 42.75
N ASN A 84 -3.58 16.28 42.84
CA ASN A 84 -3.20 14.86 42.91
C ASN A 84 -3.71 14.19 44.20
N TYR A 85 -3.71 14.92 45.33
CA TYR A 85 -4.24 14.43 46.60
C TYR A 85 -5.76 14.15 46.51
N ILE A 86 -6.53 15.07 45.91
CA ILE A 86 -7.96 14.84 45.62
C ILE A 86 -8.16 13.61 44.74
N SER A 87 -7.27 13.44 43.75
CA SER A 87 -7.26 12.27 42.89
C SER A 87 -7.03 10.98 43.68
N ASP A 88 -6.15 10.96 44.67
CA ASP A 88 -5.94 9.77 45.50
C ASP A 88 -7.14 9.45 46.38
N ILE A 89 -7.78 10.45 46.99
CA ILE A 89 -9.05 10.29 47.73
C ILE A 89 -10.08 9.62 46.82
N TYR A 90 -10.27 10.13 45.60
CA TYR A 90 -11.23 9.56 44.65
C TYR A 90 -11.01 8.06 44.39
N ASN A 91 -9.74 7.64 44.27
CA ASN A 91 -9.40 6.27 43.93
C ASN A 91 -9.45 5.31 45.12
N GLN A 92 -9.30 5.81 46.34
CA GLN A 92 -9.45 5.03 47.58
C GLN A 92 -10.91 4.96 48.06
N SER A 93 -11.79 5.82 47.53
CA SER A 93 -13.18 5.95 47.99
C SER A 93 -14.07 4.80 47.51
N ILE A 94 -14.79 4.19 48.45
CA ILE A 94 -15.76 3.12 48.19
C ILE A 94 -17.18 3.69 47.96
N THR A 95 -17.52 4.80 48.63
CA THR A 95 -18.87 5.39 48.59
C THR A 95 -19.09 6.35 47.42
N SER A 96 -20.32 6.37 46.88
CA SER A 96 -20.73 7.30 45.82
C SER A 96 -20.68 8.76 46.28
N THR A 97 -21.01 9.03 47.55
CA THR A 97 -20.99 10.37 48.15
C THR A 97 -19.59 10.99 48.16
N ILE A 98 -18.55 10.24 48.56
CA ILE A 98 -17.17 10.78 48.55
C ILE A 98 -16.69 10.96 47.10
N LYS A 99 -17.01 10.04 46.19
CA LYS A 99 -16.72 10.21 44.75
C LYS A 99 -17.37 11.47 44.19
N GLN A 100 -18.61 11.76 44.56
CA GLN A 100 -19.30 13.00 44.19
C GLN A 100 -18.64 14.23 44.84
N ALA A 101 -18.28 14.15 46.12
CA ALA A 101 -17.57 15.22 46.83
C ALA A 101 -16.25 15.59 46.16
N THR A 102 -15.45 14.63 45.66
CA THR A 102 -14.18 14.96 44.96
C THR A 102 -14.37 15.79 43.69
N LYS A 103 -15.54 15.75 43.04
CA LYS A 103 -15.85 16.66 41.92
C LYS A 103 -15.95 18.10 42.42
N PHE A 104 -16.64 18.30 43.53
CA PHE A 104 -16.73 19.61 44.19
C PHE A 104 -15.39 20.05 44.78
N MET A 105 -14.60 19.15 45.36
CA MET A 105 -13.25 19.48 45.89
C MET A 105 -12.37 20.09 44.80
N ARG A 106 -12.38 19.53 43.58
CA ARG A 106 -11.62 20.09 42.44
C ARG A 106 -12.07 21.49 42.07
N ILE A 107 -13.39 21.69 41.97
CA ILE A 107 -13.98 23.01 41.65
C ILE A 107 -13.61 24.02 42.73
N LEU A 108 -13.81 23.67 44.00
CA LEU A 108 -13.54 24.55 45.13
C LEU A 108 -12.05 24.86 45.27
N THR A 109 -11.16 23.89 45.04
CA THR A 109 -9.70 24.12 45.08
C THR A 109 -9.28 25.10 43.99
N LYS A 110 -9.78 24.90 42.76
CA LYS A 110 -9.57 25.85 41.66
C LYS A 110 -10.09 27.25 42.01
N GLU A 111 -11.33 27.36 42.48
CA GLU A 111 -11.97 28.63 42.85
C GLU A 111 -11.22 29.33 43.98
N TYR A 112 -10.71 28.59 44.96
CA TYR A 112 -9.90 29.14 46.05
C TYR A 112 -8.60 29.74 45.53
N TYR A 113 -7.84 29.00 44.71
CA TYR A 113 -6.61 29.54 44.11
C TYR A 113 -6.92 30.80 43.28
N LYS A 114 -8.00 30.81 42.50
CA LYS A 114 -8.43 32.01 41.75
C LYS A 114 -8.82 33.18 42.66
N PHE A 115 -9.48 32.91 43.78
CA PHE A 115 -9.86 33.91 44.77
C PHE A 115 -8.62 34.58 45.38
N VAL A 116 -7.63 33.77 45.78
CA VAL A 116 -6.35 34.27 46.29
C VAL A 116 -5.59 35.06 45.22
N LEU A 117 -5.54 34.58 43.97
CA LEU A 117 -4.85 35.30 42.89
C LEU A 117 -5.54 36.61 42.48
N SER A 118 -6.85 36.73 42.71
CA SER A 118 -7.59 37.96 42.44
C SER A 118 -7.47 38.98 43.58
N ASN A 119 -7.13 38.51 44.78
CA ASN A 119 -6.95 39.32 45.98
C ASN A 119 -5.70 38.84 46.73
N PRO A 120 -4.50 38.98 46.14
CA PRO A 120 -3.30 38.39 46.71
C PRO A 120 -2.95 39.10 48.02
N PRO A 121 -2.95 38.39 49.17
CA PRO A 121 -2.62 39.01 50.45
C PRO A 121 -1.14 39.33 50.59
N ILE A 122 -0.31 38.64 49.80
CA ILE A 122 1.13 38.74 49.72
C ILE A 122 1.51 38.46 48.26
N ILE A 123 2.44 39.24 47.72
CA ILE A 123 2.95 39.04 46.36
C ILE A 123 4.29 38.32 46.45
N THR A 124 4.35 37.07 45.97
CA THR A 124 5.58 36.29 45.79
C THR A 124 5.84 36.04 44.31
N LEU A 125 7.07 35.66 43.94
CA LEU A 125 7.40 35.32 42.55
C LEU A 125 6.56 34.16 42.02
N GLU A 126 6.29 33.16 42.87
CA GLU A 126 5.46 32.00 42.57
C GLU A 126 3.99 32.38 42.34
N ILE A 127 3.48 33.35 43.11
CA ILE A 127 2.14 33.90 42.93
C ILE A 127 2.05 34.68 41.62
N ILE A 128 3.04 35.54 41.32
CA ILE A 128 3.12 36.27 40.04
C ILE A 128 3.12 35.28 38.86
N GLU A 129 3.99 34.25 38.91
CA GLU A 129 4.07 33.23 37.85
C GLU A 129 2.71 32.52 37.65
N LEU A 130 1.98 32.25 38.75
CA LEU A 130 0.66 31.64 38.69
C LEU A 130 -0.44 32.61 38.20
N MET A 131 -0.34 33.90 38.53
CA MET A 131 -1.25 34.96 38.04
C MET A 131 -1.14 35.11 36.52
N GLU A 132 0.08 35.16 36.00
CA GLU A 132 0.37 35.23 34.55
C GLU A 132 -0.15 33.99 33.80
N ASN A 133 -0.23 32.85 34.48
CA ASN A 133 -0.64 31.56 33.90
C ASN A 133 -1.95 31.04 34.48
N LYS A 134 -2.86 31.93 34.90
CA LYS A 134 -4.14 31.60 35.56
C LYS A 134 -5.03 30.62 34.77
N GLU A 135 -4.89 30.59 33.45
CA GLU A 135 -5.60 29.67 32.55
C GLU A 135 -5.25 28.18 32.80
N LEU A 136 -4.07 27.88 33.38
CA LEU A 136 -3.70 26.52 33.76
C LEU A 136 -4.61 25.96 34.86
N LEU A 137 -5.18 26.82 35.71
CA LEU A 137 -6.14 26.42 36.74
C LEU A 137 -7.50 26.04 36.15
N ASP A 138 -7.79 26.44 34.91
CA ASP A 138 -9.05 26.13 34.24
C ASP A 138 -9.10 24.74 33.62
N LEU A 139 -7.96 24.05 33.54
CA LEU A 139 -7.85 22.73 32.94
C LEU A 139 -8.59 21.67 33.74
N LYS A 140 -9.29 20.78 33.05
CA LYS A 140 -9.93 19.62 33.68
C LYS A 140 -8.89 18.55 34.00
N GLU A 141 -8.92 17.99 35.20
CA GLU A 141 -8.09 16.80 35.51
C GLU A 141 -8.63 15.58 34.74
N LYS A 142 -7.74 14.86 34.04
CA LYS A 142 -8.09 13.61 33.34
C LYS A 142 -8.25 12.44 34.32
N VAL A 143 -9.27 12.46 35.15
CA VAL A 143 -9.67 11.26 35.90
C VAL A 143 -10.66 10.49 35.04
N THR A 144 -10.13 9.63 34.17
CA THR A 144 -10.97 8.60 33.59
C THR A 144 -11.46 7.70 34.74
N ASN A 145 -12.77 7.43 34.81
CA ASN A 145 -13.41 6.45 35.72
C ASN A 145 -12.80 5.03 35.68
N ARG A 146 -11.82 4.83 34.80
CA ARG A 146 -10.90 3.73 34.78
C ARG A 146 -9.51 4.36 34.87
N ARG A 147 -8.92 4.51 36.06
CA ARG A 147 -7.48 4.29 36.16
C ARG A 147 -7.31 2.88 35.61
N PRO A 148 -6.58 2.63 34.51
CA PRO A 148 -6.19 1.26 34.24
C PRO A 148 -5.44 0.83 35.48
N LYS A 149 -5.87 -0.25 36.16
CA LYS A 149 -5.15 -0.86 37.30
C LYS A 149 -3.71 -1.29 36.93
N GLU A 150 -3.29 -0.98 35.71
CA GLU A 150 -2.16 -1.42 34.92
C GLU A 150 -1.01 -0.39 34.90
N TYR A 151 -1.21 0.85 35.39
CA TYR A 151 -0.15 1.87 35.39
C TYR A 151 0.40 2.16 36.80
N SER A 152 1.72 2.33 36.90
CA SER A 152 2.39 2.74 38.14
C SER A 152 1.91 4.12 38.64
N THR A 153 1.90 4.31 39.96
CA THR A 153 1.56 5.58 40.62
C THR A 153 2.36 6.76 40.05
N PHE A 154 3.63 6.54 39.72
CA PHE A 154 4.48 7.54 39.10
C PHE A 154 3.91 8.06 37.77
N VAL A 155 3.53 7.18 36.86
CA VAL A 155 3.00 7.54 35.53
C VAL A 155 1.70 8.34 35.67
N ALA A 156 0.81 7.90 36.56
CA ALA A 156 -0.45 8.58 36.81
C ALA A 156 -0.24 10.03 37.29
N LYS A 157 0.66 10.22 38.26
CA LYS A 157 0.89 11.52 38.92
C LYS A 157 1.86 12.47 38.20
N ASN A 158 2.68 11.96 37.26
CA ASN A 158 3.73 12.78 36.62
C ASN A 158 3.61 12.87 35.09
N ILE A 159 2.83 12.01 34.44
CA ILE A 159 2.80 11.92 32.97
C ILE A 159 1.38 12.01 32.44
N PHE A 160 0.46 11.19 32.96
CA PHE A 160 -0.90 11.08 32.42
C PHE A 160 -1.83 12.25 32.85
N THR A 161 -1.47 12.95 33.92
CA THR A 161 -2.24 14.06 34.49
C THR A 161 -1.96 15.39 33.77
N ASN A 162 -2.92 16.32 33.82
CA ASN A 162 -2.69 17.71 33.44
C ASN A 162 -1.88 18.49 34.50
N PHE A 163 -1.73 17.92 35.70
CA PHE A 163 -1.10 18.52 36.88
C PHE A 163 0.07 17.67 37.37
N PRO A 164 1.17 17.57 36.59
CA PRO A 164 2.28 16.69 36.94
C PRO A 164 3.00 17.18 38.20
N LEU A 165 3.24 16.28 39.14
CA LEU A 165 3.99 16.61 40.35
C LEU A 165 5.41 17.13 40.02
N ASN A 166 5.88 18.09 40.83
CA ASN A 166 7.20 18.72 40.67
C ASN A 166 7.46 19.31 39.27
N SER A 167 6.40 19.70 38.55
CA SER A 167 6.54 20.44 37.31
C SER A 167 6.72 21.93 37.56
N ASN A 168 7.32 22.61 36.59
CA ASN A 168 7.45 24.07 36.55
C ASN A 168 6.60 24.59 35.38
N ILE A 169 5.90 25.72 35.58
CA ILE A 169 5.02 26.34 34.57
C ILE A 169 5.74 26.54 33.24
N LYS A 170 7.00 26.99 33.25
CA LYS A 170 7.81 27.23 32.03
C LYS A 170 8.00 25.99 31.17
N ASN A 171 7.87 24.79 31.76
CA ASN A 171 8.00 23.52 31.07
C ASN A 171 6.67 22.92 30.61
N ILE A 172 5.56 23.63 30.82
CA ILE A 172 4.22 23.21 30.44
C ILE A 172 3.81 23.90 29.14
N TYR A 173 3.14 23.17 28.26
CA TYR A 173 2.53 23.70 27.05
C TYR A 173 1.05 23.33 27.03
N ILE A 174 0.17 24.31 26.79
CA ILE A 174 -1.27 24.10 26.65
C ILE A 174 -1.55 23.78 25.18
N TYR A 175 -2.05 22.57 24.94
CA TYR A 175 -2.53 22.13 23.64
C TYR A 175 -4.05 22.22 23.60
N LYS A 176 -4.57 23.07 22.72
CA LYS A 176 -5.99 23.27 22.47
C LYS A 176 -6.41 22.44 21.26
N TYR A 177 -7.50 21.68 21.37
CA TYR A 177 -8.02 20.85 20.29
C TYR A 177 -9.55 20.82 20.24
N GLN A 178 -10.11 20.55 19.07
CA GLN A 178 -11.56 20.40 18.91
C GLN A 178 -11.97 18.94 19.10
N SER A 179 -12.92 18.69 20.00
CA SER A 179 -13.52 17.37 20.20
C SER A 179 -14.81 17.26 19.38
N ASN A 180 -15.00 16.16 18.64
CA ASN A 180 -16.24 15.89 17.91
C ASN A 180 -17.44 15.55 18.82
N SER A 181 -17.29 15.61 20.14
CA SER A 181 -18.40 15.46 21.09
C SER A 181 -19.28 16.72 21.09
N ILE A 182 -20.59 16.51 20.92
CA ILE A 182 -21.65 17.52 20.66
C ILE A 182 -21.71 18.68 21.67
N GLU A 183 -21.02 18.63 22.81
CA GLU A 183 -21.19 19.60 23.91
C GLU A 183 -19.98 20.53 24.19
N GLU A 184 -18.76 20.28 23.68
CA GLU A 184 -17.59 21.18 23.94
C GLU A 184 -16.79 21.46 22.66
N LYS A 185 -16.88 22.71 22.15
CA LYS A 185 -16.21 23.17 20.92
C LYS A 185 -14.67 23.24 21.01
N SER A 186 -14.08 23.27 22.20
CA SER A 186 -12.64 23.27 22.41
C SER A 186 -12.27 22.65 23.75
N VAL A 187 -11.30 21.74 23.76
CA VAL A 187 -10.77 21.09 24.95
C VAL A 187 -9.27 21.39 25.08
N ASP A 188 -8.85 21.71 26.30
CA ASP A 188 -7.47 22.07 26.60
C ASP A 188 -6.79 20.96 27.42
N THR A 189 -5.52 20.69 27.11
CA THR A 189 -4.69 19.71 27.82
C THR A 189 -3.26 20.17 27.91
N THR A 190 -2.55 19.80 28.98
CA THR A 190 -1.14 20.18 29.15
C THR A 190 -0.20 19.07 28.71
N ILE A 191 0.95 19.49 28.20
CA ILE A 191 2.08 18.63 27.86
C ILE A 191 3.27 19.14 28.66
N TYR A 192 3.91 18.23 29.39
CA TYR A 192 5.05 18.54 30.24
C TYR A 192 6.34 18.06 29.58
N PHE A 193 7.23 19.01 29.25
CA PHE A 193 8.56 18.73 28.73
C PHE A 193 9.58 18.74 29.87
N LYS A 194 9.93 17.56 30.38
CA LYS A 194 10.84 17.46 31.53
C LYS A 194 12.29 17.66 31.07
N TYR A 195 12.95 18.72 31.60
CA TYR A 195 14.33 19.13 31.29
C TYR A 195 14.59 19.49 29.81
N ALA A 196 13.74 20.31 29.20
CA ALA A 196 13.99 20.84 27.86
C ALA A 196 14.69 22.20 27.93
N ASN A 197 15.76 22.40 27.14
CA ASN A 197 16.26 23.74 26.84
C ASN A 197 15.27 24.45 25.89
N THR A 198 15.48 25.75 25.67
CA THR A 198 14.60 26.58 24.82
C THR A 198 14.42 26.00 23.42
N PHE A 199 15.50 25.51 22.80
CA PHE A 199 15.46 24.94 21.46
C PHE A 199 14.63 23.65 21.40
N ILE A 200 14.92 22.65 22.25
CA ILE A 200 14.17 21.39 22.30
C ILE A 200 12.68 21.65 22.58
N ARG A 201 12.38 22.55 23.53
CA ARG A 201 11.00 22.93 23.83
C ARG A 201 10.31 23.47 22.58
N GLN A 202 10.94 24.37 21.83
CA GLN A 202 10.35 24.93 20.62
C GLN A 202 10.17 23.88 19.52
N ALA A 203 11.16 22.98 19.34
CA ALA A 203 11.07 21.88 18.38
C ALA A 203 9.90 20.93 18.69
N LEU A 204 9.70 20.57 19.96
CA LEU A 204 8.58 19.74 20.41
C LEU A 204 7.23 20.45 20.25
N ILE A 205 7.16 21.75 20.56
CA ILE A 205 5.95 22.55 20.34
C ILE A 205 5.60 22.59 18.85
N ASN A 206 6.57 22.84 17.97
CA ASN A 206 6.35 22.85 16.52
C ASN A 206 5.91 21.46 16.02
N PHE A 207 6.47 20.39 16.58
CA PHE A 207 6.02 19.03 16.29
C PHE A 207 4.57 18.80 16.73
N ILE A 208 4.16 19.26 17.92
CA ILE A 208 2.76 19.17 18.38
C ILE A 208 1.82 20.00 17.51
N LYS A 209 2.24 21.20 17.10
CA LYS A 209 1.46 22.07 16.20
C LYS A 209 1.26 21.47 14.81
N SER A 210 2.08 20.49 14.41
CA SER A 210 1.87 19.72 13.18
C SER A 210 0.72 18.69 13.28
N PHE A 211 0.17 18.48 14.47
CA PHE A 211 -0.98 17.60 14.67
C PHE A 211 -2.27 18.27 14.18
N PRO A 212 -3.24 17.50 13.66
CA PRO A 212 -4.50 18.04 13.18
C PRO A 212 -5.30 18.67 14.33
N THR A 213 -5.92 19.82 14.05
CA THR A 213 -6.73 20.58 15.02
C THR A 213 -8.11 19.96 15.27
N VAL A 214 -8.59 19.11 14.35
CA VAL A 214 -9.84 18.34 14.43
C VAL A 214 -9.49 16.85 14.44
N GLU A 215 -9.82 16.14 15.51
CA GLU A 215 -9.52 14.72 15.64
C GLU A 215 -10.77 13.86 15.40
N ALA A 216 -10.91 13.35 14.18
CA ALA A 216 -11.94 12.39 13.81
C ALA A 216 -11.54 10.97 14.25
N GLY A 217 -12.21 10.45 15.29
CA GLY A 217 -12.06 9.06 15.72
C GLY A 217 -12.99 8.69 16.87
N GLN A 218 -13.42 7.41 16.93
CA GLN A 218 -14.23 6.87 18.02
C GLN A 218 -13.51 7.04 19.36
N GLY A 219 -13.92 8.06 20.14
CA GLY A 219 -13.42 8.31 21.50
C GLY A 219 -12.96 9.74 21.80
N GLY A 220 -12.90 10.66 20.82
CA GLY A 220 -12.80 12.12 21.03
C GLY A 220 -11.59 12.63 21.83
N LYS A 221 -10.46 11.89 21.89
CA LYS A 221 -9.29 12.27 22.69
C LYS A 221 -8.11 12.71 21.81
N ALA A 222 -7.63 13.93 22.07
CA ALA A 222 -6.41 14.48 21.47
C ALA A 222 -5.22 13.49 21.48
N ARG A 223 -4.52 13.38 20.34
CA ARG A 223 -3.29 12.64 20.08
C ARG A 223 -2.22 12.97 21.12
N ALA A 224 -1.90 14.25 21.27
CA ALA A 224 -0.93 14.73 22.26
C ALA A 224 -1.35 14.40 23.70
N ALA A 225 -2.64 14.12 23.90
CA ALA A 225 -3.25 13.85 25.18
C ALA A 225 -3.35 12.35 25.49
N LYS A 226 -2.95 11.48 24.57
CA LYS A 226 -2.77 10.03 24.78
C LYS A 226 -1.53 9.76 25.62
N ILE A 227 -1.54 8.65 26.37
CA ILE A 227 -0.45 8.31 27.30
C ILE A 227 0.91 8.18 26.62
N HIS A 228 1.00 7.54 25.45
CA HIS A 228 2.26 7.31 24.76
C HIS A 228 2.89 8.63 24.27
N TYR A 229 2.09 9.60 23.82
CA TYR A 229 2.58 10.93 23.47
C TYR A 229 3.10 11.68 24.69
N ARG A 230 2.37 11.63 25.80
CA ARG A 230 2.82 12.23 27.07
C ARG A 230 4.10 11.59 27.58
N GLN A 231 4.23 10.26 27.48
CA GLN A 231 5.47 9.54 27.79
C GLN A 231 6.60 9.96 26.87
N PHE A 232 6.35 10.05 25.57
CA PHE A 232 7.33 10.54 24.60
C PHE A 232 7.84 11.92 24.98
N PHE A 233 6.96 12.90 25.17
CA PHE A 233 7.33 14.27 25.54
C PHE A 233 8.03 14.37 26.89
N TYR A 234 7.56 13.63 27.89
CA TYR A 234 8.16 13.61 29.23
C TYR A 234 9.61 13.09 29.20
N TYR A 235 9.89 12.05 28.42
CA TYR A 235 11.21 11.43 28.35
C TYR A 235 12.07 11.91 27.19
N PHE A 236 11.63 12.91 26.41
CA PHE A 236 12.35 13.33 25.21
C PHE A 236 13.77 13.80 25.51
N SER A 237 13.94 14.77 26.41
CA SER A 237 15.27 15.22 26.79
C SER A 237 16.10 14.10 27.43
N TYR A 238 15.48 13.22 28.21
CA TYR A 238 16.15 12.05 28.78
C TYR A 238 16.71 11.11 27.72
N SER A 239 15.97 10.89 26.64
CA SER A 239 16.40 10.05 25.52
C SER A 239 17.61 10.62 24.76
N LEU A 240 17.91 11.90 24.95
CA LEU A 240 19.04 12.61 24.36
C LEU A 240 20.30 12.59 25.24
N TYR A 241 20.29 12.01 26.44
CA TYR A 241 21.52 11.82 27.21
C TYR A 241 22.16 10.46 26.90
N ALA A 242 23.49 10.39 26.93
CA ALA A 242 24.21 9.12 26.84
C ALA A 242 23.83 8.25 28.05
N PHE A 243 23.17 7.12 27.78
CA PHE A 243 22.74 6.19 28.81
C PHE A 243 23.38 4.82 28.52
N ASN A 244 24.39 4.43 29.30
CA ASN A 244 24.83 3.04 29.36
C ASN A 244 23.85 2.27 30.25
N PHE A 245 22.79 1.74 29.64
CA PHE A 245 21.76 0.98 30.35
C PHE A 245 22.17 -0.47 30.69
N GLU A 246 23.39 -0.91 30.36
CA GLU A 246 23.83 -2.29 30.57
C GLU A 246 24.07 -2.64 32.05
N THR A 247 24.17 -1.65 32.95
CA THR A 247 24.46 -1.87 34.37
C THR A 247 23.52 -1.10 35.30
N SER A 248 22.20 -1.36 35.24
CA SER A 248 21.28 -1.08 36.36
C SER A 248 19.84 -1.48 36.01
N THR A 249 19.43 -2.67 36.43
CA THR A 249 18.04 -3.13 36.41
C THR A 249 17.23 -2.60 37.60
N ALA A 250 17.80 -1.77 38.47
CA ALA A 250 17.15 -1.23 39.66
C ALA A 250 17.41 0.27 39.79
N ASN A 251 16.35 1.07 39.65
CA ASN A 251 16.29 2.52 39.91
C ASN A 251 16.65 3.47 38.74
N ILE A 252 15.64 3.76 37.91
CA ILE A 252 15.60 4.94 37.00
C ILE A 252 15.36 6.25 37.80
N THR A 253 15.46 6.23 39.13
CA THR A 253 15.10 7.34 40.03
C THR A 253 16.29 8.11 40.61
N LYS A 254 17.53 7.65 40.41
CA LYS A 254 18.71 8.40 40.87
C LYS A 254 19.27 9.26 39.73
N ASN A 255 19.44 10.56 40.01
CA ASN A 255 20.03 11.55 39.11
C ASN A 255 21.33 11.01 38.50
N PRO A 256 21.45 10.97 37.16
CA PRO A 256 22.68 10.51 36.51
C PRO A 256 23.79 11.54 36.75
N LYS A 257 24.79 11.16 37.54
CA LYS A 257 26.11 11.83 37.56
C LYS A 257 27.02 11.05 36.61
N GLU A 258 26.97 11.37 35.31
CA GLU A 258 28.04 11.06 34.36
C GLU A 258 27.90 11.95 33.12
N LYS A 259 29.04 12.37 32.55
CA LYS A 259 29.24 13.49 31.60
C LYS A 259 28.07 13.70 30.62
N ILE A 260 27.36 14.81 30.81
CA ILE A 260 26.37 15.36 29.88
C ILE A 260 27.09 15.71 28.57
N SER A 261 26.86 14.94 27.49
CA SER A 261 26.87 15.55 26.17
C SER A 261 25.75 16.59 26.18
N THR A 262 26.06 17.85 25.94
CA THR A 262 25.10 18.96 25.95
C THR A 262 23.84 18.59 25.17
N LEU A 263 22.68 19.01 25.69
CA LEU A 263 21.42 18.83 24.96
C LEU A 263 21.52 19.56 23.61
N PRO A 264 20.92 19.01 22.52
CA PRO A 264 20.79 19.72 21.25
C PRO A 264 20.39 21.18 21.43
N GLU A 265 21.16 22.08 20.84
CA GLU A 265 20.92 23.53 20.83
C GLU A 265 20.44 24.00 19.45
N CYS A 266 20.65 23.18 18.42
CA CYS A 266 20.20 23.44 17.05
C CYS A 266 19.74 22.17 16.33
N VAL A 267 19.18 22.35 15.13
CA VAL A 267 18.63 21.24 14.31
C VAL A 267 19.75 20.28 13.86
N GLN A 268 20.96 20.80 13.65
CA GLN A 268 22.13 20.08 13.20
C GLN A 268 22.62 19.04 14.21
N ASP A 269 22.34 19.23 15.50
CA ASP A 269 22.69 18.29 16.57
C ASP A 269 21.89 16.97 16.50
N PHE A 270 20.79 16.96 15.76
CA PHE A 270 20.04 15.74 15.46
C PHE A 270 20.70 14.97 14.32
N THR A 271 21.52 13.98 14.69
CA THR A 271 22.21 13.08 13.76
C THR A 271 21.70 11.65 13.88
N PHE A 272 22.24 10.73 13.07
CA PHE A 272 21.88 9.33 13.11
C PHE A 272 22.28 8.69 14.45
N ILE A 273 23.35 9.19 15.07
CA ILE A 273 23.78 8.80 16.42
C ILE A 273 22.70 9.18 17.44
N THR A 274 22.21 10.42 17.37
CA THR A 274 21.12 10.90 18.21
C THR A 274 19.86 10.06 18.02
N PHE A 275 19.46 9.77 16.77
CA PHE A 275 18.33 8.90 16.45
C PHE A 275 18.50 7.50 17.06
N ASN A 276 19.63 6.84 16.83
CA ASN A 276 19.90 5.48 17.33
C ASN A 276 19.84 5.40 18.85
N ARG A 277 20.38 6.42 19.54
CA ARG A 277 20.33 6.53 21.00
C ARG A 277 18.89 6.65 21.49
N GLN A 278 18.11 7.58 20.93
CA GLN A 278 16.71 7.75 21.29
C GLN A 278 15.89 6.48 20.97
N TYR A 279 16.18 5.83 19.85
CA TYR A 279 15.54 4.59 19.45
C TYR A 279 15.75 3.48 20.49
N ARG A 280 17.00 3.26 20.93
CA ARG A 280 17.30 2.29 21.99
C ARG A 280 16.58 2.62 23.29
N PHE A 281 16.60 3.89 23.69
CA PHE A 281 15.91 4.36 24.88
C PHE A 281 14.40 4.07 24.83
N TYR A 282 13.72 4.50 23.76
CA TYR A 282 12.27 4.30 23.63
C TYR A 282 11.87 2.84 23.44
N LYS A 283 12.72 2.01 22.80
CA LYS A 283 12.52 0.56 22.74
C LYS A 283 12.50 -0.07 24.13
N MET A 284 13.42 0.33 25.00
CA MET A 284 13.45 -0.12 26.40
C MET A 284 12.26 0.41 27.19
N LEU A 285 11.90 1.69 26.99
CA LEU A 285 10.76 2.33 27.62
C LEU A 285 9.45 1.60 27.29
N ASP A 286 9.21 1.32 26.01
CA ASP A 286 8.05 0.58 25.53
C ASP A 286 8.01 -0.82 26.13
N LYS A 287 9.14 -1.55 26.18
CA LYS A 287 9.21 -2.88 26.81
C LYS A 287 8.82 -2.83 28.28
N LYS A 288 9.34 -1.84 29.03
CA LYS A 288 9.04 -1.66 30.46
C LYS A 288 7.56 -1.37 30.69
N PHE A 289 6.95 -0.49 29.91
CA PHE A 289 5.53 -0.16 30.07
C PHE A 289 4.59 -1.24 29.53
N CYS A 290 4.97 -1.97 28.48
CA CYS A 290 4.21 -3.11 27.98
C CYS A 290 4.10 -4.21 29.06
N LEU A 291 5.22 -4.53 29.73
CA LEU A 291 5.27 -5.51 30.83
C LEU A 291 4.37 -5.09 32.02
N LEU A 292 4.30 -3.79 32.30
CA LEU A 292 3.44 -3.25 33.37
C LEU A 292 1.95 -3.29 32.99
N SER A 293 1.63 -3.17 31.70
CA SER A 293 0.25 -2.93 31.26
C SER A 293 -0.68 -4.15 31.22
N LYS A 294 -0.19 -5.41 31.36
CA LYS A 294 -0.99 -6.65 31.21
C LYS A 294 -1.95 -6.67 29.99
N GLN A 295 -1.68 -5.90 28.93
CA GLN A 295 -2.61 -5.77 27.81
C GLN A 295 -2.60 -7.02 26.91
N LYS A 296 -3.79 -7.44 26.47
CA LYS A 296 -4.00 -8.61 25.60
C LYS A 296 -3.19 -8.50 24.31
N ILE A 297 -2.10 -9.26 24.25
CA ILE A 297 -1.39 -9.60 23.02
C ILE A 297 -2.36 -10.40 22.14
N LYS A 298 -2.86 -9.82 21.04
CA LYS A 298 -3.45 -10.64 19.99
C LYS A 298 -2.31 -11.26 19.21
N LYS A 299 -2.04 -12.55 19.43
CA LYS A 299 -1.24 -13.34 18.51
C LYS A 299 -2.08 -13.57 17.25
N LYS A 300 -1.62 -13.04 16.12
CA LYS A 300 -2.06 -13.50 14.79
C LYS A 300 -0.79 -14.01 14.12
N ASN A 301 -0.76 -15.29 13.75
CA ASN A 301 0.38 -15.94 13.10
C ASN A 301 1.70 -15.86 13.91
N GLY A 302 1.65 -15.97 15.23
CA GLY A 302 2.85 -15.97 16.09
C GLY A 302 3.50 -14.60 16.33
N GLU A 303 3.11 -13.54 15.61
CA GLU A 303 3.62 -12.18 15.82
C GLU A 303 2.80 -11.43 16.90
N ILE A 304 3.51 -10.71 17.79
CA ILE A 304 2.94 -9.84 18.83
C ILE A 304 2.54 -8.51 18.16
N HIS A 305 1.24 -8.31 17.90
CA HIS A 305 0.74 -7.01 17.48
C HIS A 305 0.35 -6.17 18.70
N LEU A 306 1.10 -5.10 18.97
CA LEU A 306 0.66 -4.05 19.89
C LEU A 306 -0.51 -3.30 19.25
N LYS A 307 -1.63 -3.19 19.98
CA LYS A 307 -2.87 -2.57 19.50
C LYS A 307 -2.81 -1.03 19.48
N TYR A 308 -1.73 -0.41 19.96
CA TYR A 308 -1.63 1.03 20.21
C TYR A 308 -0.31 1.64 19.73
N ASP A 309 -0.34 2.95 19.44
CA ASP A 309 0.81 3.78 19.04
C ASP A 309 1.96 3.63 20.06
N SER A 310 3.11 3.11 19.64
CA SER A 310 4.29 2.95 20.52
C SER A 310 5.07 4.26 20.65
N THR A 311 5.85 4.47 21.73
CA THR A 311 6.69 5.68 21.81
C THR A 311 7.76 5.72 20.71
N LEU A 312 8.18 4.56 20.22
CA LEU A 312 9.00 4.43 19.02
C LEU A 312 8.31 4.93 17.75
N ASP A 313 7.01 4.71 17.59
CA ASP A 313 6.29 5.22 16.42
C ASP A 313 6.28 6.74 16.42
N ILE A 314 6.13 7.35 17.60
CA ILE A 314 6.16 8.80 17.82
C ILE A 314 7.57 9.36 17.58
N LEU A 315 8.62 8.64 18.00
CA LEU A 315 10.00 9.01 17.65
C LEU A 315 10.21 9.08 16.13
N LYS A 316 9.73 8.07 15.40
CA LYS A 316 9.79 8.08 13.93
C LYS A 316 9.06 9.30 13.35
N GLU A 317 7.90 9.67 13.90
CA GLU A 317 7.15 10.85 13.46
C GLU A 317 7.90 12.14 13.71
N PHE A 318 8.53 12.25 14.88
CA PHE A 318 9.35 13.41 15.21
C PHE A 318 10.50 13.58 14.20
N TYR A 319 11.19 12.49 13.83
CA TYR A 319 12.27 12.56 12.83
C TYR A 319 11.75 12.80 11.41
N ILE A 320 10.57 12.28 11.05
CA ILE A 320 9.91 12.62 9.77
C ILE A 320 9.57 14.12 9.74
N PHE A 321 9.00 14.65 10.82
CA PHE A 321 8.72 16.08 10.98
C PHE A 321 10.01 16.89 10.85
N LEU A 322 11.09 16.47 11.51
CA LEU A 322 12.37 17.15 11.46
C LEU A 322 12.96 17.19 10.05
N CYS A 323 12.97 16.06 9.33
CA CYS A 323 13.45 15.99 7.95
C CYS A 323 12.65 16.92 7.02
N ARG A 324 11.33 16.97 7.19
CA ARG A 324 10.46 17.87 6.44
C ARG A 324 10.71 19.34 6.78
N HIS A 325 10.92 19.64 8.06
CA HIS A 325 11.24 20.99 8.51
C HIS A 325 12.58 21.47 7.93
N ILE A 326 13.60 20.62 7.93
CA ILE A 326 14.90 20.88 7.32
C ILE A 326 14.75 21.18 5.82
N THR A 327 14.00 20.33 5.11
CA THR A 327 13.76 20.49 3.66
C THR A 327 12.99 21.77 3.36
N TYR A 328 11.90 22.04 4.09
CA TYR A 328 11.05 23.21 3.87
C TYR A 328 11.79 24.54 4.10
N ASN A 329 12.72 24.57 5.06
CA ASN A 329 13.50 25.76 5.38
C ASN A 329 14.87 25.79 4.68
N ASN A 330 15.14 24.90 3.72
CA ASN A 330 16.41 24.81 2.99
C ASN A 330 17.65 24.77 3.91
N ILE A 331 17.56 24.05 5.03
CA ILE A 331 18.69 23.91 5.96
C ILE A 331 19.64 22.85 5.41
N GLU A 332 20.94 23.16 5.30
CA GLU A 332 21.97 22.22 4.88
C GLU A 332 22.29 21.22 6.01
N HIS A 333 21.40 20.24 6.18
CA HIS A 333 21.55 19.18 7.16
C HIS A 333 20.79 17.92 6.71
N ASN A 334 21.29 16.75 7.11
CA ASN A 334 20.51 15.52 7.01
C ASN A 334 20.74 14.70 8.29
N PRO A 335 19.69 14.49 9.13
CA PRO A 335 19.82 13.69 10.33
C PRO A 335 20.27 12.25 10.08
N PHE A 336 20.15 11.76 8.85
CA PHE A 336 20.52 10.41 8.44
C PHE A 336 21.72 10.36 7.49
N ALA A 337 22.52 11.44 7.42
CA ALA A 337 23.76 11.49 6.65
C ALA A 337 24.65 10.28 6.93
N GLY A 338 25.26 9.71 5.88
CA GLY A 338 26.05 8.48 5.97
C GLY A 338 25.22 7.18 6.05
N THR A 339 23.89 7.26 5.96
CA THR A 339 22.99 6.11 5.86
C THR A 339 22.05 6.27 4.67
N SER A 340 21.40 5.18 4.26
CA SER A 340 20.30 5.27 3.27
C SER A 340 18.93 5.48 3.94
N ILE A 341 18.86 5.70 5.25
CA ILE A 341 17.58 5.96 5.93
C ILE A 341 17.08 7.35 5.53
N SER A 342 15.82 7.41 5.11
CA SER A 342 15.13 8.65 4.75
C SER A 342 13.79 8.79 5.46
N ALA A 343 13.16 9.96 5.35
CA ALA A 343 11.80 10.18 5.86
C ALA A 343 10.79 9.17 5.27
N GLU A 344 10.92 8.82 3.99
CA GLU A 344 10.09 7.82 3.30
C GLU A 344 10.27 6.44 3.92
N SER A 345 11.52 6.05 4.20
CA SER A 345 11.82 4.77 4.85
C SER A 345 11.22 4.69 6.26
N LEU A 346 11.20 5.79 7.01
CA LEU A 346 10.60 5.87 8.35
C LEU A 346 9.07 5.75 8.30
N VAL A 347 8.41 6.20 7.23
CA VAL A 347 6.95 6.03 7.08
C VAL A 347 6.58 4.55 6.93
N SER A 348 7.49 3.71 6.45
CA SER A 348 7.21 2.30 6.21
C SER A 348 6.80 1.56 7.50
N PRO A 349 5.72 0.75 7.46
CA PRO A 349 5.31 -0.08 8.60
C PRO A 349 6.37 -1.15 8.94
N HIS A 350 7.17 -1.57 7.94
CA HIS A 350 8.20 -2.60 8.12
C HIS A 350 9.56 -2.06 8.58
N PHE A 351 9.73 -0.73 8.67
CA PHE A 351 10.99 -0.11 9.10
C PHE A 351 11.50 -0.72 10.42
N ARG A 352 10.64 -0.78 11.44
CA ARG A 352 10.99 -1.28 12.77
C ARG A 352 11.49 -2.73 12.72
N LYS A 353 10.77 -3.60 12.01
CA LYS A 353 11.14 -5.02 11.85
C LYS A 353 12.52 -5.15 11.23
N HIS A 354 12.77 -4.43 10.14
CA HIS A 354 14.05 -4.49 9.43
C HIS A 354 15.19 -3.86 10.22
N TYR A 355 14.98 -2.67 10.78
CA TYR A 355 15.98 -1.97 11.58
C TYR A 355 16.42 -2.79 12.79
N GLU A 356 15.46 -3.35 13.55
CA GLU A 356 15.77 -4.18 14.73
C GLU A 356 16.39 -5.54 14.38
N SER A 357 16.12 -6.07 13.19
CA SER A 357 16.67 -7.34 12.71
C SER A 357 18.04 -7.18 12.03
N GLY A 358 18.63 -5.98 12.09
CA GLY A 358 19.97 -5.69 11.56
C GLY A 358 20.05 -5.63 10.04
N TYR A 359 18.94 -5.33 9.36
CA TYR A 359 18.96 -5.13 7.91
C TYR A 359 19.73 -3.87 7.55
N TYR A 360 20.55 -3.97 6.52
CA TYR A 360 21.27 -2.85 5.96
C TYR A 360 20.39 -2.12 4.95
N PHE A 361 20.00 -0.88 5.27
CA PHE A 361 19.20 -0.04 4.40
C PHE A 361 20.06 0.49 3.28
N ILE A 362 19.63 0.29 2.04
CA ILE A 362 20.37 0.67 0.83
C ILE A 362 19.43 1.09 -0.29
N HIS A 363 19.93 1.95 -1.17
CA HIS A 363 19.38 2.10 -2.50
C HIS A 363 20.05 1.09 -3.42
N MET A 364 19.28 0.41 -4.25
CA MET A 364 19.85 -0.57 -5.17
C MET A 364 20.41 0.15 -6.39
N SER A 365 21.69 -0.05 -6.68
CA SER A 365 22.38 0.51 -7.84
C SER A 365 23.29 -0.56 -8.44
N PRO A 366 22.98 -1.11 -9.63
CA PRO A 366 23.80 -2.15 -10.25
C PRO A 366 25.19 -1.65 -10.70
N PHE A 367 25.44 -0.35 -10.62
CA PHE A 367 26.73 0.27 -10.94
C PHE A 367 27.66 0.38 -9.74
N GLU A 368 27.16 0.13 -8.53
CA GLU A 368 27.95 0.08 -7.30
C GLU A 368 28.36 -1.36 -6.98
N ASP A 369 29.37 -1.51 -6.14
CA ASP A 369 29.79 -2.83 -5.65
C ASP A 369 28.67 -3.53 -4.87
N VAL A 370 28.63 -4.87 -5.01
CA VAL A 370 27.65 -5.70 -4.30
C VAL A 370 27.83 -5.55 -2.78
N PRO A 371 26.80 -5.11 -2.02
CA PRO A 371 26.95 -4.81 -0.60
C PRO A 371 27.40 -6.02 0.21
N LYS A 372 28.44 -5.90 1.06
CA LYS A 372 28.98 -7.05 1.82
C LYS A 372 28.01 -7.66 2.84
N ARG A 373 27.02 -6.92 3.33
CA ARG A 373 26.02 -7.40 4.31
C ARG A 373 25.09 -8.48 3.70
N ASN A 374 24.56 -9.39 4.52
CA ASN A 374 23.65 -10.48 4.08
C ASN A 374 22.16 -10.19 4.29
N LYS A 375 21.82 -9.05 4.91
CA LYS A 375 20.45 -8.60 5.10
C LYS A 375 20.30 -7.24 4.47
N TRP A 376 19.51 -7.12 3.42
CA TRP A 376 19.29 -5.88 2.68
C TRP A 376 17.86 -5.39 2.84
N ALA A 377 17.69 -4.11 3.14
CA ALA A 377 16.42 -3.40 3.12
C ALA A 377 16.49 -2.36 1.99
N ILE A 378 15.96 -2.73 0.81
CA ILE A 378 15.98 -1.86 -0.35
C ILE A 378 14.92 -0.77 -0.18
N ILE A 379 15.37 0.47 -0.22
CA ILE A 379 14.52 1.65 -0.28
C ILE A 379 14.41 2.05 -1.75
N LEU A 380 13.21 1.91 -2.31
CA LEU A 380 12.93 2.25 -3.70
C LEU A 380 13.14 3.75 -3.92
N ARG A 381 13.88 4.12 -4.97
CA ARG A 381 13.88 5.50 -5.47
C ARG A 381 12.57 5.73 -6.20
N LYS A 382 12.04 6.96 -6.12
CA LYS A 382 10.76 7.33 -6.77
C LYS A 382 10.80 7.18 -8.30
N GLU A 383 11.99 7.20 -8.90
CA GLU A 383 12.23 7.00 -10.33
C GLU A 383 12.09 5.53 -10.76
N ASP A 384 12.29 4.58 -9.84
CA ASP A 384 12.18 3.13 -10.08
C ASP A 384 10.75 2.61 -9.89
N GLU A 385 9.80 3.49 -9.56
CA GLU A 385 8.40 3.13 -9.39
C GLU A 385 7.73 2.86 -10.73
N SER A 386 7.28 1.61 -10.91
CA SER A 386 6.43 1.27 -12.05
C SER A 386 5.19 2.16 -12.09
N ALA A 387 4.74 2.55 -13.30
CA ALA A 387 3.49 3.32 -13.46
C ALA A 387 2.30 2.72 -12.68
N ASP A 388 2.26 1.40 -12.50
CA ASP A 388 1.20 0.66 -11.79
C ASP A 388 1.32 0.65 -10.24
N SER A 389 2.41 1.13 -9.62
CA SER A 389 2.60 1.03 -8.17
C SER A 389 2.06 2.24 -7.41
N THR A 390 0.96 2.03 -6.68
CA THR A 390 0.37 3.00 -5.73
C THR A 390 0.94 2.91 -4.31
N THR A 391 1.93 2.03 -4.07
CA THR A 391 2.58 1.85 -2.77
C THR A 391 3.96 2.51 -2.73
N THR A 392 3.96 3.82 -2.51
CA THR A 392 5.14 4.70 -2.61
C THR A 392 6.18 4.57 -1.48
N ASN A 393 6.00 3.66 -0.50
CA ASN A 393 6.85 3.59 0.72
C ASN A 393 7.17 2.14 1.17
N GLU A 394 7.17 1.16 0.27
CA GLU A 394 7.46 -0.25 0.62
C GLU A 394 8.98 -0.51 0.66
N ILE A 395 9.50 -0.85 1.84
CA ILE A 395 10.84 -1.43 1.98
C ILE A 395 10.78 -2.86 1.50
N THR A 396 11.62 -3.23 0.53
CA THR A 396 11.73 -4.61 0.06
C THR A 396 12.98 -5.26 0.66
N SER A 397 12.82 -6.36 1.38
CA SER A 397 13.94 -6.99 2.08
C SER A 397 14.48 -8.24 1.40
N PHE A 398 15.78 -8.51 1.54
CA PHE A 398 16.44 -9.74 1.12
C PHE A 398 17.29 -10.26 2.29
N ASP A 399 17.13 -11.53 2.67
CA ASP A 399 17.85 -12.15 3.78
C ASP A 399 18.59 -13.38 3.28
N PHE A 400 19.84 -13.18 2.87
CA PHE A 400 20.69 -14.24 2.31
C PHE A 400 21.17 -15.23 3.38
N ILE A 401 20.94 -14.95 4.68
CA ILE A 401 21.22 -15.92 5.76
C ILE A 401 20.24 -17.09 5.71
N GLU A 402 19.07 -16.90 5.12
CA GLU A 402 18.07 -17.96 4.97
C GLU A 402 18.46 -19.04 3.94
N ILE A 403 19.60 -18.88 3.25
CA ILE A 403 20.10 -19.83 2.25
C ILE A 403 21.16 -20.71 2.90
N HIS A 404 20.97 -22.02 2.89
CA HIS A 404 21.85 -22.96 3.62
C HIS A 404 23.28 -23.00 3.07
N SER A 405 23.44 -22.93 1.75
CA SER A 405 24.77 -22.89 1.11
C SER A 405 25.31 -21.45 1.01
N LYS A 406 26.49 -21.23 1.59
CA LYS A 406 27.18 -19.92 1.55
C LYS A 406 27.55 -19.49 0.13
N ASP A 407 27.96 -20.43 -0.72
CA ASP A 407 28.36 -20.11 -2.09
C ASP A 407 27.16 -19.70 -2.93
N PHE A 408 26.06 -20.45 -2.83
CA PHE A 408 24.81 -20.06 -3.51
C PHE A 408 24.20 -18.79 -2.94
N ALA A 409 24.35 -18.52 -1.64
CA ALA A 409 23.94 -17.24 -1.06
C ALA A 409 24.69 -16.07 -1.70
N ASN A 410 26.01 -16.20 -1.88
CA ASN A 410 26.85 -15.19 -2.53
C ASN A 410 26.51 -15.03 -4.03
N ASP A 411 26.22 -16.12 -4.74
CA ASP A 411 25.85 -16.03 -6.15
C ASP A 411 24.47 -15.43 -6.35
N LEU A 412 23.48 -15.80 -5.51
CA LEU A 412 22.15 -15.20 -5.55
C LEU A 412 22.21 -13.71 -5.23
N LYS A 413 23.10 -13.31 -4.32
CA LYS A 413 23.34 -11.92 -3.97
C LYS A 413 23.88 -11.11 -5.15
N LYS A 414 24.89 -11.62 -5.85
CA LYS A 414 25.42 -11.01 -7.09
C LYS A 414 24.36 -10.97 -8.19
N PHE A 415 23.60 -12.06 -8.35
CA PHE A 415 22.52 -12.15 -9.32
C PHE A 415 21.44 -11.08 -9.07
N ILE A 416 20.91 -10.97 -7.86
CA ILE A 416 19.87 -9.99 -7.51
C ILE A 416 20.37 -8.56 -7.71
N TRP A 417 21.62 -8.28 -7.31
CA TRP A 417 22.22 -6.96 -7.48
C TRP A 417 22.34 -6.56 -8.96
N ASN A 418 22.87 -7.44 -9.80
CA ASN A 418 23.14 -7.15 -11.21
C ASN A 418 21.87 -7.19 -12.08
N TYR A 419 20.94 -8.11 -11.79
CA TYR A 419 19.70 -8.27 -12.56
C TYR A 419 18.72 -7.12 -12.33
N SER A 420 18.96 -6.29 -11.31
CA SER A 420 18.14 -5.11 -11.01
C SER A 420 18.07 -4.08 -12.14
N LYS A 421 19.10 -4.01 -13.00
CA LYS A 421 19.10 -3.14 -14.18
C LYS A 421 17.91 -3.38 -15.11
N SER A 422 17.44 -4.63 -15.17
CA SER A 422 16.47 -5.06 -16.17
C SER A 422 15.10 -5.39 -15.57
N THR A 423 14.91 -5.23 -14.25
CA THR A 423 13.73 -5.77 -13.56
C THR A 423 13.42 -5.04 -12.26
N SER A 424 12.13 -4.81 -12.00
CA SER A 424 11.67 -4.17 -10.76
C SER A 424 12.01 -4.97 -9.50
N VAL A 425 12.23 -4.26 -8.39
CA VAL A 425 12.58 -4.86 -7.08
C VAL A 425 11.51 -5.82 -6.56
N LYS A 426 10.23 -5.56 -6.86
CA LYS A 426 9.11 -6.46 -6.49
C LYS A 426 9.23 -7.80 -7.21
N THR A 427 9.57 -7.78 -8.50
CA THR A 427 9.84 -9.02 -9.26
C THR A 427 11.08 -9.71 -8.71
N LEU A 428 12.16 -8.98 -8.41
CA LEU A 428 13.37 -9.54 -7.80
C LEU A 428 13.06 -10.23 -6.46
N LYS A 429 12.19 -9.65 -5.62
CA LYS A 429 11.78 -10.27 -4.36
C LYS A 429 11.09 -11.61 -4.57
N ARG A 430 10.23 -11.71 -5.58
CA ARG A 430 9.58 -12.98 -5.95
C ARG A 430 10.59 -13.98 -6.54
N MET A 431 11.53 -13.52 -7.36
CA MET A 431 12.63 -14.36 -7.86
C MET A 431 13.48 -14.90 -6.73
N PHE A 432 13.92 -14.04 -5.82
CA PHE A 432 14.68 -14.41 -4.62
C PHE A 432 13.98 -15.49 -3.80
N TYR A 433 12.68 -15.34 -3.55
CA TYR A 433 11.91 -16.34 -2.80
C TYR A 433 11.88 -17.70 -3.50
N ASN A 434 11.58 -17.72 -4.81
CA ASN A 434 11.51 -18.97 -5.58
C ASN A 434 12.87 -19.66 -5.68
N ILE A 435 13.95 -18.88 -5.90
CA ILE A 435 15.30 -19.41 -6.00
C ILE A 435 15.78 -19.91 -4.63
N LYS A 436 15.46 -19.20 -3.53
CA LYS A 436 15.77 -19.65 -2.17
C LYS A 436 15.15 -21.03 -1.89
N ILE A 437 13.87 -21.23 -2.24
CA ILE A 437 13.20 -22.54 -2.08
C ILE A 437 13.99 -23.62 -2.83
N PHE A 438 14.31 -23.39 -4.10
CA PHE A 438 15.09 -24.34 -4.91
C PHE A 438 16.46 -24.67 -4.30
N LEU A 439 17.21 -23.65 -3.87
CA LEU A 439 18.54 -23.83 -3.28
C LEU A 439 18.51 -24.56 -1.92
N ASN A 440 17.50 -24.28 -1.09
CA ASN A 440 17.37 -24.95 0.19
C ASN A 440 16.88 -26.40 0.03
N LEU A 441 15.96 -26.66 -0.91
CA LEU A 441 15.56 -28.02 -1.28
C LEU A 441 16.74 -28.84 -1.80
N LYS A 442 17.66 -28.23 -2.56
CA LYS A 442 18.92 -28.88 -2.95
C LYS A 442 19.72 -29.32 -1.73
N HIS A 443 19.94 -28.40 -0.80
CA HIS A 443 20.72 -28.69 0.40
C HIS A 443 20.08 -29.80 1.25
N GLU A 444 18.75 -29.77 1.38
CA GLU A 444 17.99 -30.80 2.09
C GLU A 444 18.10 -32.16 1.41
N TYR A 445 17.90 -32.20 0.09
CA TYR A 445 18.07 -33.40 -0.73
C TYR A 445 19.49 -33.98 -0.58
N GLU A 446 20.52 -33.16 -0.69
CA GLU A 446 21.90 -33.60 -0.54
C GLU A 446 22.20 -34.13 0.87
N THR A 447 21.59 -33.52 1.90
CA THR A 447 21.73 -33.96 3.29
C THR A 447 21.10 -35.33 3.53
N ILE A 448 19.92 -35.58 2.94
CA ILE A 448 19.21 -36.85 3.05
C ILE A 448 19.92 -37.95 2.24
N HIS A 449 20.43 -37.62 1.05
CA HIS A 449 21.00 -38.58 0.10
C HIS A 449 22.53 -38.65 0.13
N LYS A 450 23.19 -38.19 1.21
CA LYS A 450 24.67 -38.15 1.36
C LYS A 450 25.39 -39.45 0.97
N LYS A 451 24.81 -40.62 1.26
CA LYS A 451 25.41 -41.93 0.94
C LYS A 451 25.33 -42.31 -0.55
N VAL A 452 24.36 -41.78 -1.29
CA VAL A 452 24.12 -42.10 -2.71
C VAL A 452 24.90 -41.15 -3.63
N LEU A 453 25.20 -39.93 -3.17
CA LEU A 453 25.92 -38.91 -3.94
C LEU A 453 27.42 -39.20 -4.13
N LEU A 454 28.04 -39.99 -3.26
CA LEU A 454 29.46 -40.40 -3.38
C LEU A 454 29.76 -41.23 -4.64
N LEU A 455 28.72 -41.73 -5.33
CA LEU A 455 28.82 -42.60 -6.51
C LEU A 455 28.42 -41.89 -7.82
N ARG A 456 28.09 -40.59 -7.81
CA ARG A 456 27.54 -39.87 -8.98
C ARG A 456 28.44 -38.75 -9.48
N ASN A 457 28.43 -38.58 -10.80
CA ASN A 457 29.23 -37.65 -11.61
C ASN A 457 29.25 -36.19 -11.11
N ASN A 458 30.34 -35.50 -11.46
CA ASN A 458 30.80 -34.13 -11.12
C ASN A 458 29.85 -32.94 -11.39
N SER A 459 28.55 -33.12 -11.64
CA SER A 459 27.63 -32.01 -11.90
C SER A 459 26.98 -31.49 -10.61
N GLU A 460 27.03 -30.17 -10.38
CA GLU A 460 26.45 -29.53 -9.19
C GLU A 460 24.94 -29.79 -9.03
N PHE A 461 24.20 -29.96 -10.14
CA PHE A 461 22.77 -30.28 -10.14
C PHE A 461 22.55 -31.59 -10.89
N SER A 462 22.08 -32.62 -10.18
CA SER A 462 21.79 -33.94 -10.76
C SER A 462 20.38 -34.01 -11.34
N GLU A 463 20.17 -34.90 -12.31
CA GLU A 463 18.84 -35.16 -12.88
C GLU A 463 17.82 -35.59 -11.82
N ASP A 464 18.23 -36.45 -10.88
CA ASP A 464 17.36 -36.91 -9.80
C ASP A 464 16.93 -35.78 -8.86
N PHE A 465 17.83 -34.85 -8.52
CA PHE A 465 17.44 -33.68 -7.75
C PHE A 465 16.46 -32.81 -8.55
N MET A 466 16.66 -32.65 -9.86
CA MET A 466 15.76 -31.86 -10.69
C MET A 466 14.36 -32.49 -10.81
N LEU A 467 14.28 -33.82 -10.88
CA LEU A 467 13.03 -34.57 -10.80
C LEU A 467 12.36 -34.39 -9.45
N PHE A 468 13.11 -34.57 -8.36
CA PHE A 468 12.63 -34.34 -7.00
C PHE A 468 12.06 -32.94 -6.84
N TYR A 469 12.81 -31.91 -7.21
CA TYR A 469 12.36 -30.52 -7.15
C TYR A 469 11.08 -30.30 -7.95
N ARG A 470 11.01 -30.82 -9.18
CA ARG A 470 9.84 -30.71 -10.04
C ARG A 470 8.61 -31.33 -9.38
N ASP A 471 8.75 -32.53 -8.84
CA ASP A 471 7.65 -33.26 -8.19
C ASP A 471 7.21 -32.57 -6.90
N THR A 472 8.14 -32.03 -6.10
CA THR A 472 7.82 -31.22 -4.91
C THR A 472 6.98 -30.00 -5.28
N ILE A 473 7.41 -29.20 -6.26
CA ILE A 473 6.67 -27.98 -6.65
C ILE A 473 5.30 -28.32 -7.25
N ILE A 474 5.20 -29.38 -8.06
CA ILE A 474 3.91 -29.83 -8.62
C ILE A 474 2.99 -30.38 -7.52
N GLY A 475 3.53 -31.11 -6.55
CA GLY A 475 2.78 -31.67 -5.42
C GLY A 475 2.25 -30.59 -4.48
N GLU A 476 3.08 -29.62 -4.09
CA GLU A 476 2.70 -28.54 -3.17
C GLU A 476 1.68 -27.55 -3.74
N HIS A 477 1.78 -27.25 -5.04
CA HIS A 477 0.89 -26.30 -5.69
C HIS A 477 -0.25 -26.98 -6.47
N GLY A 478 -0.33 -28.32 -6.46
CA GLY A 478 -1.29 -29.10 -7.24
C GLY A 478 -1.28 -28.78 -8.74
N LYS A 479 -2.26 -29.29 -9.50
CA LYS A 479 -2.56 -28.80 -10.86
C LYS A 479 -3.04 -27.32 -10.87
N SER A 480 -2.88 -26.56 -9.79
CA SER A 480 -3.42 -25.20 -9.66
C SER A 480 -2.60 -24.22 -10.51
N THR A 481 -3.12 -24.01 -11.73
CA THR A 481 -2.61 -23.09 -12.77
C THR A 481 -1.15 -23.33 -13.17
N ASN A 482 -0.96 -24.00 -14.31
CA ASN A 482 0.34 -24.14 -14.99
C ASN A 482 1.18 -22.84 -15.05
N SER A 483 0.56 -21.65 -14.94
CA SER A 483 1.26 -20.37 -14.92
C SER A 483 2.13 -20.12 -13.67
N THR A 484 1.67 -20.47 -12.47
CA THR A 484 2.43 -20.18 -11.23
C THR A 484 3.67 -21.05 -11.17
N THR A 485 3.51 -22.34 -11.45
CA THR A 485 4.61 -23.31 -11.59
C THR A 485 5.57 -22.91 -12.72
N ALA A 486 5.05 -22.48 -13.89
CA ALA A 486 5.88 -21.98 -14.98
C ALA A 486 6.70 -20.75 -14.56
N HIS A 487 6.13 -19.83 -13.79
CA HIS A 487 6.84 -18.66 -13.27
C HIS A 487 7.94 -19.07 -12.29
N MET A 488 7.68 -20.03 -11.39
CA MET A 488 8.70 -20.56 -10.48
C MET A 488 9.87 -21.17 -11.24
N PHE A 489 9.59 -22.07 -12.18
CA PHE A 489 10.62 -22.70 -13.01
C PHE A 489 11.38 -21.69 -13.86
N SER A 490 10.70 -20.67 -14.40
CA SER A 490 11.37 -19.59 -15.14
C SER A 490 12.35 -18.81 -14.27
N HIS A 491 12.01 -18.51 -13.01
CA HIS A 491 12.92 -17.78 -12.11
C HIS A 491 14.16 -18.61 -11.79
N VAL A 492 13.99 -19.90 -11.48
CA VAL A 492 15.11 -20.82 -11.25
C VAL A 492 15.96 -20.96 -12.51
N ARG A 493 15.34 -21.13 -13.69
CA ARG A 493 16.04 -21.24 -14.97
C ARG A 493 16.92 -20.04 -15.28
N ILE A 494 16.43 -18.82 -15.04
CA ILE A 494 17.20 -17.58 -15.27
C ILE A 494 18.43 -17.55 -14.34
N PHE A 495 18.25 -17.94 -13.07
CA PHE A 495 19.36 -18.00 -12.11
C PHE A 495 20.39 -19.10 -12.45
N LEU A 496 19.94 -20.31 -12.79
CA LEU A 496 20.83 -21.40 -13.21
C LEU A 496 21.64 -21.02 -14.44
N LYS A 497 21.04 -20.32 -15.42
CA LYS A 497 21.79 -19.76 -16.56
C LYS A 497 22.87 -18.77 -16.13
N TYR A 498 22.58 -17.92 -15.15
CA TYR A 498 23.55 -16.96 -14.63
C TYR A 498 24.77 -17.63 -13.98
N ILE A 499 24.57 -18.74 -13.27
CA ILE A 499 25.65 -19.50 -12.60
C ILE A 499 26.18 -20.68 -13.44
N GLN A 500 25.70 -20.86 -14.68
CA GLN A 500 25.91 -22.06 -15.48
C GLN A 500 27.39 -22.39 -15.65
N ASN A 501 28.20 -21.40 -16.05
CA ASN A 501 29.63 -21.58 -16.28
C ASN A 501 30.41 -21.84 -15.00
N LYS A 502 29.97 -21.29 -13.86
CA LYS A 502 30.64 -21.45 -12.56
C LYS A 502 30.52 -22.88 -12.03
N TYR A 503 29.40 -23.55 -12.29
CA TYR A 503 29.07 -24.88 -11.77
C TYR A 503 28.94 -25.97 -12.83
N ASN A 504 29.37 -25.70 -14.06
CA ASN A 504 29.29 -26.65 -15.19
C ASN A 504 27.89 -27.28 -15.35
N ILE A 505 26.85 -26.46 -15.28
CA ILE A 505 25.46 -26.95 -15.36
C ILE A 505 25.16 -27.45 -16.78
N LEU A 506 24.86 -28.74 -16.88
CA LEU A 506 24.56 -29.41 -18.15
C LEU A 506 23.25 -28.90 -18.77
N GLN A 507 23.18 -28.88 -20.10
CA GLN A 507 22.04 -28.29 -20.81
C GLN A 507 20.72 -29.06 -20.62
N ASN A 508 20.79 -30.38 -20.44
CA ASN A 508 19.65 -31.27 -20.14
C ASN A 508 18.95 -30.91 -18.83
N ILE A 509 19.65 -30.36 -17.84
CA ILE A 509 19.07 -29.88 -16.56
C ILE A 509 17.93 -28.88 -16.80
N PHE A 510 18.04 -28.05 -17.84
CA PHE A 510 17.00 -27.07 -18.15
C PHE A 510 15.71 -27.68 -18.70
N LEU A 511 15.71 -28.94 -19.15
CA LEU A 511 14.51 -29.64 -19.63
C LEU A 511 13.53 -29.93 -18.49
N TYR A 512 14.03 -30.18 -17.28
CA TYR A 512 13.20 -30.42 -16.09
C TYR A 512 12.45 -29.17 -15.61
N LEU A 513 12.93 -27.98 -15.98
CA LEU A 513 12.29 -26.69 -15.72
C LEU A 513 11.33 -26.28 -16.84
N GLN A 514 11.05 -27.17 -17.80
CA GLN A 514 10.03 -26.97 -18.81
C GLN A 514 8.80 -27.77 -18.45
N LEU A 515 7.66 -27.08 -18.33
CA LEU A 515 6.38 -27.76 -18.36
C LEU A 515 6.14 -28.21 -19.80
N ARG A 516 6.06 -29.52 -20.06
CA ARG A 516 5.45 -30.02 -21.29
C ARG A 516 4.09 -29.34 -21.37
N ASN A 517 3.81 -28.61 -22.45
CA ASN A 517 2.49 -28.06 -22.68
C ASN A 517 1.53 -29.26 -22.77
N THR A 518 0.94 -29.69 -21.64
CA THR A 518 -0.39 -30.29 -21.75
C THR A 518 -1.21 -29.22 -22.44
N VAL A 519 -1.76 -29.58 -23.58
CA VAL A 519 -2.60 -28.75 -24.45
C VAL A 519 -3.31 -27.76 -23.56
N ARG A 520 -2.92 -26.49 -23.73
CA ARG A 520 -3.43 -25.45 -22.87
C ARG A 520 -4.93 -25.46 -23.06
N ASP A 521 -5.67 -25.80 -22.02
CA ASP A 521 -6.92 -25.11 -21.71
C ASP A 521 -6.58 -23.65 -21.36
N LYS A 522 -5.84 -22.97 -22.25
CA LYS A 522 -5.84 -21.52 -22.30
C LYS A 522 -7.22 -21.22 -22.85
N ILE A 523 -8.18 -21.15 -21.94
CA ILE A 523 -9.25 -20.17 -22.04
C ILE A 523 -8.52 -18.89 -22.44
N GLY A 524 -8.83 -18.38 -23.64
CA GLY A 524 -8.10 -17.27 -24.25
C GLY A 524 -8.25 -15.97 -23.44
N GLY A 525 -8.50 -14.85 -24.10
CA GLY A 525 -9.12 -13.75 -23.38
C GLY A 525 -10.44 -14.21 -22.76
N ASN A 526 -10.84 -13.58 -21.66
CA ASN A 526 -12.17 -13.77 -21.07
C ASN A 526 -13.03 -12.53 -21.41
N PRO A 527 -13.51 -12.39 -22.67
CA PRO A 527 -14.39 -11.29 -23.02
C PRO A 527 -15.74 -11.43 -22.30
N ILE A 528 -16.23 -10.31 -21.78
CA ILE A 528 -17.57 -10.21 -21.18
C ILE A 528 -18.63 -10.51 -22.23
N SER A 529 -19.61 -11.35 -21.90
CA SER A 529 -20.74 -11.64 -22.79
C SER A 529 -21.53 -10.38 -23.13
N LYS A 530 -22.22 -10.37 -24.27
CA LYS A 530 -23.00 -9.21 -24.73
C LYS A 530 -24.07 -8.79 -23.70
N ASP A 531 -24.75 -9.77 -23.11
CA ASP A 531 -25.82 -9.53 -22.14
C ASP A 531 -25.27 -8.95 -20.83
N ASP A 532 -24.22 -9.56 -20.28
CA ASP A 532 -23.55 -9.08 -19.07
C ASP A 532 -22.95 -7.68 -19.31
N PHE A 533 -22.36 -7.44 -20.47
CA PHE A 533 -21.79 -6.14 -20.82
C PHE A 533 -22.85 -5.04 -20.88
N ASN A 534 -24.04 -5.34 -21.42
CA ASN A 534 -25.15 -4.39 -21.47
C ASN A 534 -25.67 -4.03 -20.07
N LEU A 535 -25.77 -5.01 -19.16
CA LEU A 535 -26.14 -4.78 -17.77
C LEU A 535 -25.12 -3.88 -17.06
N ILE A 536 -23.83 -4.24 -17.17
CA ILE A 536 -22.72 -3.46 -16.59
C ILE A 536 -22.72 -2.03 -17.14
N LYS A 537 -22.87 -1.87 -18.46
CA LYS A 537 -22.91 -0.56 -19.12
C LYS A 537 -24.07 0.29 -18.59
N LYS A 538 -25.25 -0.29 -18.38
CA LYS A 538 -26.42 0.42 -17.86
C LYS A 538 -26.17 0.97 -16.46
N GLU A 539 -25.53 0.20 -15.58
CA GLU A 539 -25.16 0.68 -14.23
C GLU A 539 -24.11 1.80 -14.28
N PHE A 540 -23.07 1.66 -15.11
CA PHE A 540 -22.07 2.72 -15.27
C PHE A 540 -22.66 4.02 -15.84
N ILE A 541 -23.66 3.95 -16.73
CA ILE A 541 -24.34 5.13 -17.27
C ILE A 541 -25.02 5.95 -16.16
N LYS A 542 -25.53 5.30 -15.09
CA LYS A 542 -26.12 6.02 -13.94
C LYS A 542 -25.12 6.93 -13.25
N LEU A 543 -23.83 6.56 -13.26
CA LEU A 543 -22.74 7.35 -12.66
C LEU A 543 -22.41 8.61 -13.46
N LYS A 544 -22.82 8.71 -14.73
CA LYS A 544 -22.58 9.89 -15.60
C LYS A 544 -23.18 11.17 -15.01
N ASN A 545 -24.28 11.05 -14.28
CA ASN A 545 -24.99 12.18 -13.67
C ASN A 545 -24.72 12.32 -12.16
N GLY A 546 -23.76 11.55 -11.63
CA GLY A 546 -23.39 11.58 -10.21
C GLY A 546 -22.47 12.74 -9.85
N ASN A 547 -21.77 12.60 -8.73
CA ASN A 547 -20.71 13.53 -8.34
C ASN A 547 -19.48 13.40 -9.27
N ASP A 548 -18.49 14.28 -9.11
CA ASP A 548 -17.31 14.27 -9.99
C ASP A 548 -16.52 12.96 -9.93
N LEU A 549 -16.49 12.29 -8.78
CA LEU A 549 -15.85 10.98 -8.65
C LEU A 549 -16.59 9.90 -9.44
N ASP A 550 -17.93 9.91 -9.43
CA ASP A 550 -18.77 8.99 -10.20
C ASP A 550 -18.60 9.20 -11.71
N LYS A 551 -18.54 10.47 -12.14
CA LYS A 551 -18.23 10.84 -13.54
C LYS A 551 -16.86 10.32 -13.96
N LEU A 552 -15.85 10.44 -13.10
CA LEU A 552 -14.51 9.90 -13.38
C LEU A 552 -14.53 8.37 -13.52
N TYR A 553 -15.28 7.64 -12.69
CA TYR A 553 -15.43 6.19 -12.85
C TYR A 553 -16.10 5.83 -14.18
N PHE A 554 -17.12 6.58 -14.60
CA PHE A 554 -17.74 6.41 -15.91
C PHE A 554 -16.75 6.64 -17.06
N ILE A 555 -15.95 7.71 -17.00
CA ILE A 555 -14.91 8.00 -18.00
C ILE A 555 -13.89 6.87 -18.08
N ILE A 556 -13.37 6.39 -16.94
CA ILE A 556 -12.41 5.28 -16.88
C ILE A 556 -13.01 4.01 -17.50
N PHE A 557 -14.25 3.66 -17.14
CA PHE A 557 -14.96 2.53 -17.72
C PHE A 557 -15.06 2.67 -19.24
N ASN A 558 -15.48 3.82 -19.74
CA ASN A 558 -15.67 4.06 -21.16
C ASN A 558 -14.35 3.91 -21.93
N LEU A 559 -13.27 4.53 -21.44
CA LEU A 559 -11.95 4.39 -22.04
C LEU A 559 -11.46 2.95 -22.04
N CYS A 560 -11.65 2.19 -20.96
CA CYS A 560 -11.23 0.78 -20.89
C CYS A 560 -12.07 -0.15 -21.79
N ALA A 561 -13.36 0.15 -21.98
CA ALA A 561 -14.28 -0.68 -22.76
C ALA A 561 -14.24 -0.41 -24.27
N THR A 562 -13.68 0.73 -24.68
CA THR A 562 -13.75 1.20 -26.08
C THR A 562 -12.39 1.51 -26.69
N THR A 563 -11.30 1.22 -25.98
CA THR A 563 -9.94 1.39 -26.48
C THR A 563 -9.07 0.18 -26.11
N SER A 564 -7.90 0.08 -26.74
CA SER A 564 -6.90 -0.94 -26.40
C SER A 564 -6.08 -0.61 -25.15
N LEU A 565 -6.34 0.52 -24.48
CA LEU A 565 -5.58 0.95 -23.30
C LEU A 565 -5.81 0.00 -22.11
N ARG A 566 -4.74 -0.31 -21.38
CA ARG A 566 -4.84 -1.04 -20.10
C ARG A 566 -5.33 -0.07 -19.02
N LEU A 567 -6.03 -0.57 -18.00
CA LEU A 567 -6.47 0.22 -16.84
C LEU A 567 -5.32 1.08 -16.26
N GLY A 568 -4.15 0.46 -16.06
CA GLY A 568 -2.94 1.15 -15.58
C GLY A 568 -2.48 2.29 -16.49
N SER A 569 -2.62 2.16 -17.82
CA SER A 569 -2.30 3.24 -18.76
C SER A 569 -3.33 4.38 -18.69
N VAL A 570 -4.63 4.07 -18.54
CA VAL A 570 -5.70 5.06 -18.41
C VAL A 570 -5.51 5.91 -17.16
N VAL A 571 -5.35 5.29 -15.98
CA VAL A 571 -5.22 6.02 -14.70
C VAL A 571 -3.92 6.82 -14.58
N ASN A 572 -2.92 6.52 -15.40
CA ASN A 572 -1.64 7.23 -15.45
C ASN A 572 -1.53 8.23 -16.61
N LEU A 573 -2.62 8.52 -17.32
CA LEU A 573 -2.63 9.58 -18.31
C LEU A 573 -2.24 10.91 -17.64
N LYS A 574 -1.30 11.61 -18.28
CA LYS A 574 -0.84 12.93 -17.87
C LYS A 574 -1.76 14.00 -18.41
N ARG A 575 -1.85 15.16 -17.75
CA ARG A 575 -2.73 16.27 -18.19
C ARG A 575 -2.37 16.79 -19.59
N ASN A 576 -1.09 16.70 -19.97
CA ASN A 576 -0.60 17.04 -21.31
C ASN A 576 -0.55 15.83 -22.26
N CYS A 577 -1.43 14.84 -22.09
CA CYS A 577 -1.40 13.64 -22.94
C CYS A 577 -1.94 13.88 -24.35
N VAL A 578 -2.87 14.83 -24.56
CA VAL A 578 -3.41 15.15 -25.88
C VAL A 578 -2.35 15.94 -26.66
N LEU A 579 -1.93 15.40 -27.80
CA LEU A 579 -0.89 15.98 -28.67
C LEU A 579 -1.50 16.80 -29.81
N SER A 580 -2.56 16.28 -30.42
CA SER A 580 -3.26 16.92 -31.54
C SER A 580 -4.72 16.51 -31.55
N VAL A 581 -5.56 17.41 -32.06
CA VAL A 581 -6.98 17.20 -32.29
C VAL A 581 -7.27 17.62 -33.73
N ASP A 582 -7.82 16.72 -34.53
CA ASP A 582 -8.27 16.99 -35.89
C ASP A 582 -9.79 16.83 -35.92
N GLU A 583 -10.50 17.95 -35.77
CA GLU A 583 -11.97 17.97 -35.75
C GLU A 583 -12.56 17.51 -37.09
N ASN A 584 -11.88 17.79 -38.21
CA ASN A 584 -12.35 17.42 -39.55
C ASN A 584 -12.38 15.90 -39.72
N LYS A 585 -11.38 15.21 -39.16
CA LYS A 585 -11.31 13.74 -39.16
C LYS A 585 -11.99 13.09 -37.96
N SER A 586 -12.57 13.89 -37.06
CA SER A 586 -13.18 13.40 -35.82
C SER A 586 -12.24 12.50 -35.00
N GLU A 587 -10.96 12.84 -34.96
CA GLU A 587 -9.92 12.06 -34.27
C GLU A 587 -8.93 12.96 -33.51
N GLY A 588 -8.20 12.38 -32.56
CA GLY A 588 -7.10 13.05 -31.89
C GLY A 588 -6.05 12.07 -31.38
N THR A 589 -4.82 12.55 -31.21
CA THR A 589 -3.68 11.73 -30.82
C THR A 589 -3.31 11.97 -29.37
N ILE A 590 -3.16 10.89 -28.60
CA ILE A 590 -2.72 10.94 -27.21
C ILE A 590 -1.35 10.28 -27.02
N LYS A 591 -0.63 10.71 -26.00
CA LYS A 591 0.62 10.11 -25.52
C LYS A 591 0.44 9.46 -24.17
N TYR A 592 0.83 8.20 -24.04
CA TYR A 592 0.69 7.42 -22.79
C TYR A 592 1.92 6.56 -22.51
N THR A 593 2.06 6.14 -21.25
CA THR A 593 3.14 5.22 -20.85
C THR A 593 2.73 3.78 -21.12
N SER A 594 3.46 3.08 -21.99
CA SER A 594 3.20 1.67 -22.29
C SER A 594 3.95 0.74 -21.33
N LYS A 595 3.29 -0.35 -20.93
CA LYS A 595 3.88 -1.42 -20.11
C LYS A 595 4.83 -2.33 -20.90
N THR A 596 4.62 -2.46 -22.22
CA THR A 596 5.36 -3.41 -23.07
C THR A 596 6.73 -2.88 -23.53
N MET A 597 6.96 -1.57 -23.46
CA MET A 597 8.21 -0.96 -23.93
C MET A 597 9.04 -0.32 -22.82
N GLN A 598 9.21 -0.98 -21.67
CA GLN A 598 10.09 -0.49 -20.58
C GLN A 598 9.87 1.00 -20.24
N HIS A 599 8.61 1.42 -20.03
CA HIS A 599 8.25 2.82 -19.73
C HIS A 599 8.48 3.85 -20.86
N LYS A 600 8.74 3.43 -22.10
CA LYS A 600 8.71 4.35 -23.26
C LYS A 600 7.30 4.89 -23.49
N LYS A 601 7.25 6.14 -23.94
CA LYS A 601 6.00 6.83 -24.30
C LYS A 601 5.53 6.30 -25.66
N ALA A 602 4.28 5.86 -25.74
CA ALA A 602 3.61 5.44 -26.97
C ALA A 602 2.56 6.49 -27.36
N GLU A 603 2.24 6.55 -28.65
CA GLU A 603 1.24 7.47 -29.21
C GLU A 603 0.06 6.69 -29.77
N ARG A 604 -1.13 7.28 -29.70
CA ARG A 604 -2.35 6.62 -30.13
C ARG A 604 -3.41 7.58 -30.60
N THR A 605 -3.93 7.33 -31.79
CA THR A 605 -5.13 7.97 -32.30
C THR A 605 -6.38 7.38 -31.68
N LEU A 606 -7.26 8.24 -31.19
CA LEU A 606 -8.57 7.93 -30.62
C LEU A 606 -9.64 8.77 -31.32
N THR A 607 -10.89 8.30 -31.29
CA THR A 607 -12.00 9.11 -31.79
C THR A 607 -12.21 10.36 -30.93
N ILE A 608 -12.76 11.42 -31.53
CA ILE A 608 -12.97 12.71 -30.87
C ILE A 608 -13.78 12.60 -29.57
N ASP A 609 -14.77 11.70 -29.53
CA ASP A 609 -15.56 11.45 -28.32
C ASP A 609 -14.70 10.98 -27.14
N LYS A 610 -13.63 10.21 -27.40
CA LYS A 610 -12.70 9.77 -26.34
C LYS A 610 -11.79 10.90 -25.89
N ILE A 611 -11.37 11.77 -26.81
CA ILE A 611 -10.60 12.97 -26.48
C ILE A 611 -11.42 13.88 -25.57
N ARG A 612 -12.69 14.12 -25.92
CA ARG A 612 -13.63 14.91 -25.10
C ARG A 612 -13.82 14.33 -23.70
N LEU A 613 -13.86 13.00 -23.55
CA LEU A 613 -13.90 12.35 -22.23
C LEU A 613 -12.62 12.59 -21.42
N ILE A 614 -11.45 12.63 -22.07
CA ILE A 614 -10.16 12.93 -21.43
C ILE A 614 -10.13 14.39 -20.98
N GLU A 615 -10.55 15.33 -21.83
CA GLU A 615 -10.66 16.75 -21.51
C GLU A 615 -11.64 16.99 -20.36
N GLN A 616 -12.79 16.32 -20.39
CA GLN A 616 -13.75 16.35 -19.28
C GLN A 616 -13.12 15.84 -17.97
N ALA A 617 -12.31 14.79 -18.01
CA ALA A 617 -11.60 14.31 -16.82
C ALA A 617 -10.55 15.31 -16.30
N ILE A 618 -9.89 16.06 -17.20
CA ILE A 618 -8.97 17.16 -16.84
C ILE A 618 -9.75 18.24 -16.08
N GLU A 619 -10.90 18.65 -16.60
CA GLU A 619 -11.75 19.67 -15.99
C GLU A 619 -12.24 19.26 -14.59
N LEU A 620 -12.82 18.06 -14.47
CA LEU A 620 -13.34 17.50 -13.21
C LEU A 620 -12.29 17.39 -12.10
N THR A 621 -11.00 17.34 -12.47
CA THR A 621 -9.89 17.18 -11.52
C THR A 621 -9.08 18.45 -11.29
N SER A 622 -9.46 19.57 -11.92
CA SER A 622 -8.74 20.86 -11.85
C SER A 622 -8.64 21.41 -10.42
N GLU A 623 -9.70 21.33 -9.62
CA GLU A 623 -9.68 21.80 -8.23
C GLU A 623 -8.79 20.91 -7.32
N LEU A 624 -8.76 19.60 -7.60
CA LEU A 624 -7.90 18.65 -6.89
C LEU A 624 -6.42 18.89 -7.23
N GLU A 625 -6.13 19.24 -8.48
CA GLU A 625 -4.78 19.49 -8.97
C GLU A 625 -4.12 20.68 -8.28
N LYS A 626 -4.88 21.77 -8.03
CA LYS A 626 -4.39 22.92 -7.25
C LYS A 626 -3.80 22.50 -5.89
N ASN A 627 -4.44 21.53 -5.23
CA ASN A 627 -4.09 21.01 -3.90
C ASN A 627 -3.17 19.77 -3.93
N ALA A 628 -2.76 19.29 -5.09
CA ALA A 628 -1.91 18.11 -5.21
C ALA A 628 -0.42 18.44 -5.02
N SER A 629 0.40 17.44 -4.69
CA SER A 629 1.86 17.60 -4.71
C SER A 629 2.36 17.72 -6.14
N ASN A 630 3.52 18.37 -6.36
CA ASN A 630 4.14 18.47 -7.69
C ASN A 630 4.28 17.11 -8.41
N GLU A 631 4.41 16.02 -7.63
CA GLU A 631 4.50 14.66 -8.15
C GLU A 631 3.20 14.15 -8.76
N GLU A 632 2.05 14.48 -8.16
CA GLU A 632 0.73 13.99 -8.54
C GLU A 632 0.01 14.95 -9.50
N LYS A 633 0.32 16.26 -9.44
CA LYS A 633 -0.26 17.31 -10.31
C LYS A 633 -0.22 17.00 -11.80
N LYS A 634 0.80 16.25 -12.25
CA LYS A 634 0.99 15.90 -13.66
C LYS A 634 -0.06 14.93 -14.21
N TYR A 635 -0.82 14.23 -13.36
CA TYR A 635 -1.78 13.21 -13.76
C TYR A 635 -3.21 13.75 -13.83
N ILE A 636 -4.02 13.16 -14.72
CA ILE A 636 -5.44 13.50 -14.86
C ILE A 636 -6.23 12.86 -13.72
N PHE A 637 -6.15 11.54 -13.58
CA PHE A 637 -6.96 10.78 -12.63
C PHE A 637 -6.35 10.82 -11.22
N ILE A 638 -6.67 11.88 -10.49
CA ILE A 638 -6.29 12.10 -9.09
C ILE A 638 -7.54 12.14 -8.19
N THR A 639 -7.43 11.61 -6.98
CA THR A 639 -8.52 11.54 -6.01
C THR A 639 -8.05 11.95 -4.62
N LYS A 640 -8.95 12.51 -3.82
CA LYS A 640 -8.73 12.71 -2.39
C LYS A 640 -8.73 11.33 -1.72
N ILE A 641 -7.59 10.96 -1.13
CA ILE A 641 -7.55 9.81 -0.21
C ILE A 641 -7.36 10.35 1.19
N GLN A 642 -8.27 9.94 2.06
CA GLN A 642 -8.09 10.03 3.49
C GLN A 642 -7.14 8.91 3.89
N LYS A 643 -5.84 9.19 3.93
CA LYS A 643 -4.87 8.24 4.49
C LYS A 643 -4.85 8.43 6.00
N PHE A 644 -5.47 7.50 6.72
CA PHE A 644 -5.26 7.34 8.17
C PHE A 644 -3.85 6.81 8.44
N ASN A 645 -2.83 7.65 8.22
CA ASN A 645 -1.49 7.33 8.68
C ASN A 645 -1.39 7.79 10.13
N ARG A 646 -1.50 6.85 11.06
CA ARG A 646 -1.34 7.10 12.50
C ARG A 646 -2.26 8.24 13.00
N GLY A 647 -3.50 8.26 12.53
CA GLY A 647 -4.52 9.24 12.94
C GLY A 647 -4.41 10.63 12.31
N LEU A 648 -3.59 10.82 11.27
CA LEU A 648 -3.63 12.02 10.43
C LEU A 648 -4.78 11.88 9.43
N GLU A 649 -5.86 12.65 9.55
CA GLU A 649 -6.72 12.91 8.38
C GLU A 649 -6.01 13.94 7.50
N GLN A 650 -5.01 13.49 6.75
CA GLN A 650 -4.51 14.26 5.64
C GLN A 650 -5.32 13.86 4.42
N PHE A 651 -6.11 14.80 3.91
CA PHE A 651 -6.60 14.74 2.55
C PHE A 651 -5.39 14.92 1.64
N MET A 652 -4.79 13.80 1.25
CA MET A 652 -3.76 13.79 0.23
C MET A 652 -4.45 13.54 -1.10
N VAL A 653 -4.20 14.42 -2.06
CA VAL A 653 -4.54 14.15 -3.44
C VAL A 653 -3.47 13.20 -3.99
N THR A 654 -3.91 12.06 -4.51
CA THR A 654 -3.03 11.03 -5.08
C THR A 654 -3.70 10.40 -6.28
N ARG A 655 -2.92 9.74 -7.14
CA ARG A 655 -3.44 8.98 -8.27
C ARG A 655 -4.50 7.96 -7.87
N PHE A 656 -5.46 7.72 -8.76
CA PHE A 656 -6.46 6.67 -8.58
C PHE A 656 -5.79 5.30 -8.41
N PRO A 657 -5.98 4.61 -7.27
CA PRO A 657 -5.45 3.26 -7.11
C PRO A 657 -6.31 2.26 -7.88
N ASN A 658 -5.68 1.39 -8.67
CA ASN A 658 -6.34 0.30 -9.41
C ASN A 658 -7.29 -0.53 -8.54
N LYS A 659 -6.98 -0.71 -7.24
CA LYS A 659 -7.83 -1.42 -6.29
C LYS A 659 -9.20 -0.75 -6.07
N LYS A 660 -9.27 0.59 -6.05
CA LYS A 660 -10.55 1.32 -5.90
C LYS A 660 -11.44 1.08 -7.11
N ILE A 661 -10.88 1.14 -8.31
CA ILE A 661 -11.64 0.95 -9.55
C ILE A 661 -12.15 -0.49 -9.65
N ASN A 662 -11.30 -1.49 -9.33
CA ASN A 662 -11.76 -2.88 -9.26
C ASN A 662 -12.87 -3.07 -8.23
N LYS A 663 -12.81 -2.40 -7.07
CA LYS A 663 -13.87 -2.48 -6.06
C LYS A 663 -15.21 -1.93 -6.59
N VAL A 664 -15.19 -0.78 -7.26
CA VAL A 664 -16.39 -0.20 -7.88
C VAL A 664 -16.94 -1.14 -8.97
N PHE A 665 -16.06 -1.73 -9.79
CA PHE A 665 -16.47 -2.70 -10.80
C PHE A 665 -17.11 -3.94 -10.17
N THR A 666 -16.52 -4.51 -9.11
CA THR A 666 -17.11 -5.62 -8.35
C THR A 666 -18.49 -5.27 -7.79
N GLN A 667 -18.65 -4.06 -7.22
CA GLN A 667 -19.94 -3.61 -6.73
C GLN A 667 -20.99 -3.50 -7.85
N ILE A 668 -20.59 -3.09 -9.05
CA ILE A 668 -21.47 -3.06 -10.22
C ILE A 668 -21.84 -4.47 -10.68
N LEU A 669 -20.91 -5.43 -10.66
CA LEU A 669 -21.23 -6.83 -10.94
C LEU A 669 -22.28 -7.37 -9.96
N GLU A 670 -22.10 -7.10 -8.66
CA GLU A 670 -23.05 -7.47 -7.61
C GLU A 670 -24.43 -6.84 -7.85
N ASN A 671 -24.49 -5.54 -8.20
CA ASN A 671 -25.74 -4.86 -8.55
C ASN A 671 -26.42 -5.47 -9.80
N CYS A 672 -25.66 -6.09 -10.69
CA CYS A 672 -26.18 -6.78 -11.88
C CYS A 672 -26.51 -8.26 -11.63
N ASN A 673 -26.36 -8.78 -10.41
CA ASN A 673 -26.43 -10.21 -10.09
C ASN A 673 -25.46 -11.07 -10.91
N ILE A 674 -24.30 -10.53 -11.26
CA ILE A 674 -23.21 -11.25 -11.92
C ILE A 674 -22.21 -11.68 -10.85
N ASP A 675 -21.75 -12.93 -10.91
CA ASP A 675 -20.71 -13.42 -10.00
C ASP A 675 -19.46 -12.52 -10.04
N LYS A 676 -19.07 -12.01 -8.88
CA LYS A 676 -17.93 -11.11 -8.67
C LYS A 676 -16.60 -11.68 -9.17
N ASP A 677 -16.46 -12.99 -9.19
CA ASP A 677 -15.23 -13.68 -9.60
C ASP A 677 -15.22 -13.99 -11.11
N LYS A 678 -16.36 -13.78 -11.80
CA LYS A 678 -16.50 -13.98 -13.25
C LYS A 678 -15.71 -12.95 -14.05
N TYR A 679 -15.76 -11.67 -13.65
CA TYR A 679 -15.11 -10.60 -14.40
C TYR A 679 -14.25 -9.62 -13.59
N THR A 680 -13.25 -9.05 -14.27
CA THR A 680 -12.42 -7.95 -13.77
C THR A 680 -12.45 -6.80 -14.77
N VAL A 681 -12.00 -5.60 -14.36
CA VAL A 681 -11.94 -4.42 -15.26
C VAL A 681 -11.10 -4.70 -16.51
N ASN A 682 -10.07 -5.55 -16.43
CA ASN A 682 -9.26 -5.92 -17.59
C ASN A 682 -10.06 -6.68 -18.66
N HIS A 683 -11.15 -7.36 -18.28
CA HIS A 683 -12.02 -8.06 -19.23
C HIS A 683 -12.76 -7.11 -20.17
N LEU A 684 -12.93 -5.82 -19.81
CA LEU A 684 -13.43 -4.80 -20.74
C LEU A 684 -12.51 -4.66 -21.97
N ARG A 685 -11.19 -4.67 -21.74
CA ARG A 685 -10.21 -4.65 -22.82
C ARG A 685 -10.24 -5.94 -23.64
N HIS A 686 -10.46 -7.09 -23.00
CA HIS A 686 -10.64 -8.36 -23.71
C HIS A 686 -11.89 -8.33 -24.60
N THR A 687 -13.01 -7.79 -24.11
CA THR A 687 -14.23 -7.56 -24.90
C THR A 687 -13.99 -6.64 -26.09
N TYR A 688 -13.29 -5.52 -25.90
CA TYR A 688 -12.93 -4.62 -26.99
C TYR A 688 -12.11 -5.34 -28.08
N LYS A 689 -11.06 -6.07 -27.68
CA LYS A 689 -10.21 -6.81 -28.63
C LYS A 689 -10.99 -7.89 -29.39
N ASP A 690 -11.80 -8.67 -28.68
CA ASP A 690 -12.64 -9.70 -29.28
C ASP A 690 -13.61 -9.10 -30.30
N ALA A 691 -14.24 -7.96 -29.98
CA ALA A 691 -15.12 -7.25 -30.90
C ALA A 691 -14.39 -6.72 -32.15
N ILE A 692 -13.22 -6.09 -31.99
CA ILE A 692 -12.40 -5.63 -33.12
C ILE A 692 -11.98 -6.79 -34.02
N TRP A 693 -11.57 -7.93 -33.45
CA TRP A 693 -11.22 -9.09 -34.26
C TRP A 693 -12.43 -9.68 -34.98
N LYS A 694 -13.58 -9.84 -34.30
CA LYS A 694 -14.79 -10.39 -34.93
C LYS A 694 -15.32 -9.50 -36.05
N GLU A 695 -15.45 -8.20 -35.80
CA GLU A 695 -16.01 -7.27 -36.78
C GLU A 695 -14.98 -6.88 -37.85
N GLY A 696 -13.71 -6.73 -37.49
CA GLY A 696 -12.64 -6.40 -38.43
C GLY A 696 -12.35 -7.53 -39.43
N ILE A 697 -12.45 -8.79 -39.00
CA ILE A 697 -12.40 -9.93 -39.94
C ILE A 697 -13.61 -9.90 -40.87
N LYS A 698 -14.84 -9.70 -40.37
CA LYS A 698 -16.04 -9.59 -41.22
C LYS A 698 -15.95 -8.46 -42.24
N ALA A 699 -15.27 -7.37 -41.89
CA ALA A 699 -15.08 -6.19 -42.73
C ALA A 699 -13.84 -6.26 -43.63
N GLY A 700 -13.10 -7.38 -43.68
CA GLY A 700 -11.93 -7.55 -44.54
C GLY A 700 -10.72 -6.68 -44.16
N ILE A 701 -10.63 -6.21 -42.91
CA ILE A 701 -9.53 -5.34 -42.45
C ILE A 701 -8.23 -6.14 -42.35
N SER A 702 -7.12 -5.57 -42.86
CA SER A 702 -5.82 -6.25 -42.84
C SER A 702 -5.32 -6.56 -41.42
N THR A 703 -4.58 -7.65 -41.29
CA THR A 703 -4.05 -8.10 -39.98
C THR A 703 -3.18 -7.06 -39.31
N LEU A 704 -2.36 -6.33 -40.07
CA LEU A 704 -1.50 -5.26 -39.55
C LEU A 704 -2.32 -4.11 -38.94
N VAL A 705 -3.43 -3.74 -39.58
CA VAL A 705 -4.34 -2.72 -39.05
C VAL A 705 -5.02 -3.23 -37.79
N LEU A 706 -5.42 -4.50 -37.73
CA LEU A 706 -6.01 -5.10 -36.53
C LEU A 706 -5.01 -5.17 -35.36
N GLU A 707 -3.75 -5.54 -35.61
CA GLU A 707 -2.67 -5.49 -34.61
C GLU A 707 -2.44 -4.08 -34.07
N TYR A 708 -2.43 -3.09 -34.97
CA TYR A 708 -2.37 -1.68 -34.59
C TYR A 708 -3.59 -1.34 -33.73
N MET A 709 -4.81 -1.70 -34.13
CA MET A 709 -6.04 -1.42 -33.38
C MET A 709 -6.07 -2.09 -31.99
N THR A 710 -5.55 -3.30 -31.83
CA THR A 710 -5.61 -4.03 -30.56
C THR A 710 -4.40 -3.81 -29.64
N ASP A 711 -3.32 -3.18 -30.10
CA ASP A 711 -2.05 -3.05 -29.35
C ASP A 711 -1.55 -4.44 -28.89
N SER A 712 -1.51 -5.37 -29.84
CA SER A 712 -1.02 -6.74 -29.67
C SER A 712 -0.58 -7.35 -30.99
N SER A 713 0.44 -8.21 -30.90
CA SER A 713 0.85 -9.04 -32.03
C SER A 713 -0.22 -10.08 -32.38
N PHE A 714 -0.40 -10.34 -33.66
CA PHE A 714 -1.27 -11.33 -34.28
C PHE A 714 -1.14 -12.68 -33.59
N LYS A 715 0.09 -13.16 -33.38
CA LYS A 715 0.37 -14.41 -32.67
C LYS A 715 -0.30 -14.49 -31.29
N ASN A 716 -0.29 -13.40 -30.52
CA ASN A 716 -0.91 -13.37 -29.20
C ASN A 716 -2.44 -13.26 -29.30
N ASP A 717 -2.96 -12.57 -30.30
CA ASP A 717 -4.41 -12.37 -30.45
C ASP A 717 -5.11 -13.59 -31.05
N VAL A 718 -4.49 -14.28 -32.00
CA VAL A 718 -4.96 -15.58 -32.52
C VAL A 718 -5.07 -16.59 -31.38
N LEU A 719 -4.05 -16.66 -30.51
CA LEU A 719 -4.04 -17.56 -29.36
C LEU A 719 -5.13 -17.27 -28.31
N ASN A 720 -5.64 -16.04 -28.26
CA ASN A 720 -6.51 -15.60 -27.18
C ASN A 720 -7.95 -15.28 -27.63
N TYR A 721 -8.20 -14.95 -28.90
CA TYR A 721 -9.50 -14.42 -29.35
C TYR A 721 -10.01 -15.07 -30.65
N ARG A 722 -9.28 -16.01 -31.26
CA ARG A 722 -9.75 -16.77 -32.43
C ARG A 722 -10.04 -18.24 -32.07
N ALA A 723 -11.31 -18.62 -32.18
CA ALA A 723 -11.73 -20.02 -32.13
C ALA A 723 -11.64 -20.61 -33.55
N ARG A 724 -10.66 -21.48 -33.80
CA ARG A 724 -10.59 -22.37 -34.97
C ARG A 724 -10.06 -23.73 -34.52
N THR A 725 -10.33 -24.78 -35.30
CA THR A 725 -9.75 -26.12 -35.14
C THR A 725 -8.22 -26.07 -35.18
N ASP A 726 -7.55 -27.04 -34.56
CA ASP A 726 -6.09 -27.03 -34.45
C ASP A 726 -5.37 -27.19 -35.81
N ALA A 727 -5.99 -27.89 -36.76
CA ALA A 727 -5.49 -28.02 -38.14
C ALA A 727 -5.50 -26.70 -38.91
N SER A 728 -6.60 -25.93 -38.82
CA SER A 728 -6.69 -24.59 -39.44
C SER A 728 -5.67 -23.63 -38.83
N ARG A 729 -5.48 -23.68 -37.51
CA ARG A 729 -4.43 -22.91 -36.83
C ARG A 729 -3.03 -23.27 -37.34
N TYR A 730 -2.74 -24.56 -37.50
CA TYR A 730 -1.44 -25.02 -37.99
C TYR A 730 -1.21 -24.58 -39.44
N ALA A 731 -2.20 -24.75 -40.32
CA ALA A 731 -2.11 -24.37 -41.73
C ALA A 731 -1.87 -22.86 -41.93
N GLU A 732 -2.60 -22.00 -41.20
CA GLU A 732 -2.39 -20.54 -41.23
C GLU A 732 -1.04 -20.12 -40.67
N MET A 733 -0.57 -20.78 -39.60
CA MET A 733 0.77 -20.52 -39.04
C MET A 733 1.89 -20.96 -39.97
N PHE A 734 1.72 -22.06 -40.68
CA PHE A 734 2.72 -22.61 -41.62
C PHE A 734 2.85 -21.73 -42.87
N SER A 735 1.70 -21.35 -43.45
CA SER A 735 1.64 -20.55 -44.67
C SER A 735 1.92 -19.05 -44.44
N GLY A 736 1.52 -18.53 -43.28
CA GLY A 736 1.55 -17.09 -42.98
C GLY A 736 0.38 -16.30 -43.57
N VAL A 737 -0.65 -16.98 -44.11
CA VAL A 737 -1.86 -16.35 -44.68
C VAL A 737 -3.13 -16.79 -43.95
N SER A 738 -4.18 -15.96 -44.05
CA SER A 738 -5.52 -16.27 -43.52
C SER A 738 -6.39 -16.95 -44.57
N ILE A 739 -7.06 -18.04 -44.20
CA ILE A 739 -7.95 -18.84 -45.07
C ILE A 739 -9.45 -18.63 -44.78
N SER A 740 -9.80 -17.64 -43.95
CA SER A 740 -11.19 -17.39 -43.50
C SER A 740 -12.22 -17.08 -44.60
N GLU A 741 -11.76 -16.75 -45.81
CA GLU A 741 -12.56 -16.22 -46.93
C GLU A 741 -12.39 -17.07 -48.19
N VAL A 742 -11.86 -18.29 -48.05
CA VAL A 742 -11.56 -19.17 -49.17
C VAL A 742 -12.58 -20.29 -49.21
N ASP A 743 -13.47 -20.25 -50.20
CA ASP A 743 -14.38 -21.36 -50.48
C ASP A 743 -13.64 -22.46 -51.25
N ILE A 744 -13.71 -23.68 -50.71
CA ILE A 744 -13.19 -24.87 -51.36
C ILE A 744 -14.33 -25.50 -52.16
N TYR A 745 -14.23 -25.42 -53.48
CA TYR A 745 -15.22 -25.98 -54.42
C TYR A 745 -14.92 -27.46 -54.76
N GLY A 746 -13.67 -27.89 -54.62
CA GLY A 746 -13.24 -29.26 -54.90
C GLY A 746 -13.68 -30.28 -53.84
N ASN A 747 -13.76 -31.55 -54.25
CA ASN A 747 -14.11 -32.66 -53.38
C ASN A 747 -12.87 -33.35 -52.79
N ILE A 748 -12.91 -33.74 -51.52
CA ILE A 748 -11.87 -34.57 -50.91
C ILE A 748 -12.41 -35.99 -50.73
N ILE A 749 -11.79 -36.98 -51.37
CA ILE A 749 -12.23 -38.39 -51.35
C ILE A 749 -11.09 -39.33 -50.91
N ASN A 750 -11.37 -40.63 -50.87
CA ASN A 750 -10.41 -41.65 -50.44
C ASN A 750 -9.29 -41.86 -51.47
N ASP A 751 -8.08 -42.19 -51.00
CA ASP A 751 -6.87 -42.29 -51.83
C ASP A 751 -7.06 -43.23 -53.05
N ASN A 752 -7.70 -44.38 -52.87
CA ASN A 752 -7.93 -45.39 -53.92
C ASN A 752 -8.84 -44.93 -55.08
N GLU A 753 -9.63 -43.88 -54.87
CA GLU A 753 -10.56 -43.36 -55.88
C GLU A 753 -9.93 -42.23 -56.71
N VAL A 754 -9.00 -41.47 -56.12
CA VAL A 754 -8.29 -40.38 -56.82
C VAL A 754 -7.31 -40.94 -57.86
N ASP A 755 -6.64 -42.05 -57.54
CA ASP A 755 -5.63 -42.64 -58.43
C ASP A 755 -6.21 -43.25 -59.72
N LYS A 756 -7.53 -43.42 -59.80
CA LYS A 756 -8.25 -43.89 -61.00
C LYS A 756 -8.68 -42.75 -61.94
N LEU A 757 -8.45 -41.50 -61.54
CA LEU A 757 -8.87 -40.31 -62.26
C LEU A 757 -7.67 -39.61 -62.93
N ASN A 758 -7.95 -38.78 -63.93
CA ASN A 758 -6.90 -38.05 -64.66
C ASN A 758 -6.26 -36.97 -63.75
N PRO A 759 -4.93 -36.97 -63.54
CA PRO A 759 -4.27 -36.02 -62.66
C PRO A 759 -4.28 -34.59 -63.23
N VAL A 760 -4.41 -33.59 -62.36
CA VAL A 760 -4.41 -32.16 -62.70
C VAL A 760 -3.57 -31.36 -61.70
N GLU A 761 -3.21 -30.12 -62.04
CA GLU A 761 -2.44 -29.20 -61.17
C GLU A 761 -1.16 -29.85 -60.60
N GLU A 762 -0.32 -30.37 -61.50
CA GLU A 762 0.95 -31.03 -61.14
C GLU A 762 0.81 -32.18 -60.11
N GLY A 763 -0.36 -32.83 -60.07
CA GLY A 763 -0.63 -33.97 -59.20
C GLY A 763 -1.14 -33.59 -57.81
N LEU A 764 -1.54 -32.33 -57.58
CA LEU A 764 -2.26 -31.90 -56.37
C LEU A 764 -3.64 -32.56 -56.25
N GLY A 765 -4.22 -32.99 -57.37
CA GLY A 765 -5.48 -33.72 -57.41
C GLY A 765 -5.76 -34.31 -58.78
N ALA A 766 -7.01 -34.69 -59.01
CA ALA A 766 -7.50 -35.29 -60.24
C ALA A 766 -8.86 -34.70 -60.66
N CYS A 767 -9.22 -34.86 -61.93
CA CYS A 767 -10.51 -34.43 -62.46
C CYS A 767 -11.51 -35.60 -62.52
N LYS A 768 -12.72 -35.39 -61.99
CA LYS A 768 -13.84 -36.36 -62.09
C LYS A 768 -14.44 -36.49 -63.49
N GLN A 769 -14.23 -35.50 -64.37
CA GLN A 769 -14.83 -35.46 -65.70
C GLN A 769 -13.85 -35.97 -66.76
N ILE A 770 -14.40 -36.65 -67.78
CA ILE A 770 -13.65 -37.17 -68.93
C ILE A 770 -13.15 -36.01 -69.81
N GLU A 771 -13.96 -34.95 -69.93
CA GLU A 771 -13.65 -33.75 -70.69
C GLU A 771 -13.73 -32.49 -69.81
N CYS A 772 -12.94 -31.46 -70.15
CA CYS A 772 -12.88 -30.25 -69.35
C CYS A 772 -14.13 -29.38 -69.56
N ILE A 773 -14.92 -29.20 -68.49
CA ILE A 773 -16.14 -28.38 -68.50
C ILE A 773 -15.89 -26.86 -68.44
N LYS A 774 -14.64 -26.43 -68.33
CA LYS A 774 -14.26 -25.01 -68.29
C LYS A 774 -13.77 -24.57 -69.67
N PHE A 775 -14.30 -23.48 -70.22
CA PHE A 775 -13.84 -22.95 -71.50
C PHE A 775 -12.42 -22.35 -71.39
N PRO A 776 -11.58 -22.36 -72.45
CA PRO A 776 -10.22 -21.82 -72.41
C PRO A 776 -10.10 -20.33 -72.04
N SER A 777 -11.22 -19.59 -72.13
CA SER A 777 -11.33 -18.16 -71.84
C SER A 777 -11.85 -17.82 -70.43
N GLU A 778 -12.36 -18.79 -69.68
CA GLU A 778 -12.85 -18.61 -68.30
C GLU A 778 -11.84 -19.23 -67.32
N ASP A 779 -11.17 -18.36 -66.55
CA ASP A 779 -10.20 -18.73 -65.50
C ASP A 779 -9.04 -19.62 -65.96
N LYS A 780 -8.13 -19.05 -66.75
CA LYS A 780 -6.80 -19.63 -66.99
C LYS A 780 -6.01 -19.89 -65.71
N ILE A 781 -6.38 -19.26 -64.59
CA ILE A 781 -5.42 -18.95 -63.52
C ILE A 781 -5.76 -19.62 -62.16
N PHE A 782 -6.84 -20.41 -62.06
CA PHE A 782 -7.11 -21.34 -60.93
C PHE A 782 -7.96 -22.56 -61.37
N ARG A 783 -7.81 -22.95 -62.65
CA ARG A 783 -8.84 -23.65 -63.43
C ARG A 783 -9.38 -24.90 -62.73
N CYS A 784 -8.53 -25.67 -62.08
CA CYS A 784 -8.94 -26.88 -61.37
C CYS A 784 -9.21 -26.63 -59.89
N LEU A 785 -8.38 -25.90 -59.14
CA LEU A 785 -8.56 -25.74 -57.68
C LEU A 785 -9.88 -25.03 -57.28
N LYS A 786 -10.49 -24.27 -58.18
CA LYS A 786 -11.83 -23.66 -58.01
C LYS A 786 -12.96 -24.39 -58.75
N CYS A 787 -12.71 -25.60 -59.25
CA CYS A 787 -13.68 -26.38 -60.00
C CYS A 787 -14.32 -27.45 -59.11
N ASP A 788 -15.65 -27.59 -59.16
CA ASP A 788 -16.37 -28.64 -58.43
C ASP A 788 -15.97 -30.07 -58.87
N SER A 789 -15.45 -30.19 -60.10
CA SER A 789 -14.94 -31.45 -60.64
C SER A 789 -13.52 -31.80 -60.19
N PHE A 790 -12.83 -30.90 -59.49
CA PHE A 790 -11.54 -31.18 -58.89
C PHE A 790 -11.69 -32.06 -57.65
N VAL A 791 -10.77 -33.00 -57.52
CA VAL A 791 -10.75 -33.98 -56.45
C VAL A 791 -9.35 -34.12 -55.90
N THR A 792 -9.22 -34.19 -54.58
CA THR A 792 -7.95 -34.51 -53.93
C THR A 792 -8.16 -35.50 -52.77
N CYS A 793 -7.08 -35.93 -52.13
CA CYS A 793 -7.10 -36.93 -51.05
C CYS A 793 -5.95 -36.70 -50.05
N ALA A 794 -6.06 -37.30 -48.86
CA ALA A 794 -5.14 -37.08 -47.74
C ALA A 794 -3.68 -37.42 -48.08
N SER A 795 -3.43 -38.43 -48.93
CA SER A 795 -2.07 -38.79 -49.38
C SER A 795 -1.36 -37.67 -50.16
N ARG A 796 -2.08 -36.69 -50.70
CA ARG A 796 -1.52 -35.54 -51.45
C ARG A 796 -1.07 -34.38 -50.54
N LEU A 797 -1.23 -34.50 -49.22
CA LEU A 797 -0.83 -33.50 -48.22
C LEU A 797 0.65 -33.04 -48.32
N PRO A 798 1.64 -33.92 -48.59
CA PRO A 798 3.02 -33.49 -48.83
C PRO A 798 3.18 -32.59 -50.06
N LEU A 799 2.35 -32.78 -51.09
CA LEU A 799 2.40 -31.98 -52.33
C LEU A 799 1.85 -30.57 -52.08
N PHE A 800 0.73 -30.44 -51.38
CA PHE A 800 0.22 -29.13 -50.93
C PHE A 800 1.23 -28.39 -50.05
N LYS A 801 1.90 -29.10 -49.13
CA LYS A 801 2.95 -28.51 -48.29
C LYS A 801 4.11 -27.96 -49.13
N ARG A 802 4.55 -28.71 -50.14
CA ARG A 802 5.63 -28.32 -51.05
C ARG A 802 5.22 -27.11 -51.90
N ASN A 803 3.98 -27.11 -52.40
CA ASN A 803 3.45 -26.00 -53.20
C ASN A 803 3.34 -24.71 -52.38
N ILE A 804 2.88 -24.79 -51.12
CA ILE A 804 2.85 -23.65 -50.19
C ILE A 804 4.25 -23.05 -49.99
N ILE A 805 5.29 -23.87 -49.83
CA ILE A 805 6.68 -23.39 -49.69
C ILE A 805 7.14 -22.68 -50.98
N ASN A 806 6.88 -23.28 -52.14
CA ASN A 806 7.23 -22.69 -53.43
C ASN A 806 6.55 -21.34 -53.65
N LEU A 807 5.26 -21.24 -53.32
CA LEU A 807 4.49 -19.98 -53.44
C LEU A 807 5.04 -18.89 -52.52
N LYS A 808 5.44 -19.22 -51.29
CA LYS A 808 6.08 -18.27 -50.39
C LYS A 808 7.40 -17.73 -50.96
N GLN A 809 8.21 -18.60 -51.56
CA GLN A 809 9.44 -18.16 -52.24
C GLN A 809 9.16 -17.27 -53.45
N LYS A 810 8.13 -17.58 -54.24
CA LYS A 810 7.70 -16.73 -55.37
C LYS A 810 7.24 -15.34 -54.88
N ILE A 811 6.46 -15.28 -53.80
CA ILE A 811 6.02 -14.00 -53.18
C ILE A 811 7.20 -13.16 -52.70
N GLU A 812 8.21 -13.79 -52.09
CA GLU A 812 9.41 -13.09 -51.59
C GLU A 812 10.30 -12.56 -52.71
N ASN A 813 10.32 -13.24 -53.87
CA ASN A 813 11.20 -12.90 -55.00
C ASN A 813 10.54 -12.00 -56.05
N THR A 814 9.24 -11.72 -55.94
CA THR A 814 8.50 -10.94 -56.93
C THR A 814 8.37 -9.47 -56.50
N ILE A 815 8.71 -8.55 -57.40
CA ILE A 815 8.55 -7.09 -57.20
C ILE A 815 7.30 -6.51 -57.89
N ASN A 816 6.61 -7.31 -58.71
CA ASN A 816 5.37 -6.94 -59.38
C ASN A 816 4.17 -7.17 -58.43
N GLU A 817 3.43 -6.11 -58.14
CA GLU A 817 2.29 -6.14 -57.20
C GLU A 817 1.12 -7.01 -57.69
N GLU A 818 0.88 -7.08 -59.01
CA GLU A 818 -0.18 -7.93 -59.59
C GLU A 818 0.19 -9.41 -59.47
N GLU A 819 1.44 -9.77 -59.79
CA GLU A 819 1.94 -11.14 -59.62
C GLU A 819 2.03 -11.54 -58.14
N GLN A 820 2.39 -10.62 -57.26
CA GLN A 820 2.42 -10.86 -55.82
C GLN A 820 1.02 -11.12 -55.26
N ASN A 821 0.03 -10.31 -55.64
CA ASN A 821 -1.38 -10.51 -55.26
C ASN A 821 -1.94 -11.82 -55.83
N PHE A 822 -1.50 -12.20 -57.03
CA PHE A 822 -1.81 -13.48 -57.64
C PHE A 822 -1.28 -14.64 -56.78
N TYR A 823 0.02 -14.66 -56.45
CA TYR A 823 0.60 -15.74 -55.64
C TYR A 823 0.04 -15.80 -54.22
N ILE A 824 -0.32 -14.66 -53.62
CA ILE A 824 -1.00 -14.62 -52.32
C ILE A 824 -2.37 -15.30 -52.40
N SER A 825 -3.13 -15.07 -53.47
CA SER A 825 -4.44 -15.71 -53.69
C SER A 825 -4.31 -17.22 -53.87
N GLU A 826 -3.30 -17.66 -54.63
CA GLU A 826 -2.98 -19.08 -54.79
C GLU A 826 -2.53 -19.74 -53.49
N LEU A 827 -1.71 -19.04 -52.70
CA LEU A 827 -1.25 -19.47 -51.40
C LEU A 827 -2.40 -19.65 -50.41
N LYS A 828 -3.38 -18.73 -50.41
CA LYS A 828 -4.61 -18.85 -49.62
C LYS A 828 -5.42 -20.10 -50.00
N LEU A 829 -5.61 -20.35 -51.30
CA LEU A 829 -6.37 -21.50 -51.80
C LEU A 829 -5.68 -22.84 -51.44
N ASN A 830 -4.37 -22.94 -51.67
CA ASN A 830 -3.59 -24.11 -51.29
C ASN A 830 -3.58 -24.34 -49.77
N THR A 831 -3.53 -23.27 -48.97
CA THR A 831 -3.58 -23.36 -47.51
C THR A 831 -4.93 -23.85 -47.01
N ALA A 832 -6.03 -23.47 -47.68
CA ALA A 832 -7.37 -23.93 -47.33
C ALA A 832 -7.52 -25.45 -47.57
N PHE A 833 -7.13 -25.94 -48.75
CA PHE A 833 -7.07 -27.38 -49.04
C PHE A 833 -6.14 -28.12 -48.07
N TYR A 834 -4.96 -27.55 -47.76
CA TYR A 834 -4.03 -28.13 -46.79
C TYR A 834 -4.64 -28.28 -45.39
N SER A 835 -5.45 -27.30 -44.96
CA SER A 835 -6.18 -27.35 -43.69
C SER A 835 -7.20 -28.49 -43.65
N GLU A 836 -8.03 -28.62 -44.67
CA GLU A 836 -9.04 -29.70 -44.75
C GLU A 836 -8.40 -31.09 -44.81
N LEU A 837 -7.29 -31.23 -45.56
CA LEU A 837 -6.55 -32.48 -45.65
C LEU A 837 -5.90 -32.87 -44.32
N LEU A 838 -5.38 -31.89 -43.57
CA LEU A 838 -4.87 -32.11 -42.21
C LEU A 838 -5.98 -32.62 -41.28
N GLU A 839 -7.15 -31.98 -41.30
CA GLU A 839 -8.29 -32.42 -40.50
C GLU A 839 -8.73 -33.85 -40.81
N LEU A 840 -8.75 -34.23 -42.09
CA LEU A 840 -9.10 -35.58 -42.52
C LEU A 840 -8.04 -36.61 -42.13
N SER A 841 -6.76 -36.26 -42.23
CA SER A 841 -5.65 -37.13 -41.81
C SER A 841 -5.65 -37.41 -40.30
N GLU A 842 -6.07 -36.44 -39.50
CA GLU A 842 -6.17 -36.56 -38.04
C GLU A 842 -7.43 -37.33 -37.60
N LYS A 843 -8.52 -37.27 -38.37
CA LYS A 843 -9.80 -37.93 -38.05
C LYS A 843 -9.87 -39.40 -38.46
N GLY A 844 -8.95 -39.88 -39.30
CA GLY A 844 -8.99 -41.23 -39.88
C GLY A 844 -10.16 -41.37 -40.85
N VAL A 845 -9.92 -41.94 -42.03
CA VAL A 845 -10.91 -42.03 -43.11
C VAL A 845 -12.22 -42.69 -42.63
N LYS A 846 -13.27 -41.88 -42.45
CA LYS A 846 -14.68 -42.29 -42.43
C LYS A 846 -15.52 -41.22 -43.15
N ARG A 847 -15.80 -41.46 -44.42
CA ARG A 847 -17.08 -41.16 -45.05
C ARG A 847 -17.51 -42.39 -45.82
#